data_AF-A0A3C1PRL2-F1
#
_entry.id   AF-A0A3C1PRL2-F1
#
_cell.length_a   1.000
_cell.length_b   1.000
_cell.length_c   1.000
_cell.angle_alpha   90.00
_cell.angle_beta   90.00
_cell.angle_gamma   90.00
#
_symmetry.space_group_name_H-M   'P 1'
#
loop_
_entity.id
_entity.type
_entity.pdbx_description
1 polymer ?
#
loop_
_entity_poly.entity_id
_entity_poly.type
_entity_poly.pdbx_seq_one_letter_code
_entity_poly.pdbx_strand_id
1 'polypeptide(L)'
;MEEKFYYDNKFVKLFAYATIFWGVVGMVVGLLIALQLAFPWFNFELPFTTFGRVRPVHTNAVIFAFVGNGIFMGIYYSLPRLLKTPMWNKTLSAIHFWGWQLIIVAAAVTLLMGFTTSKEYAELEWPIDIAIALIWVVFGANMIGTILTRRVQHLYVAIWFYIATFVTVAILHIVNSFELPISFMKSYSLYAGVQDALVQWWYGHNAVAFFLTTPYLGLMYYFLPKAANRPVYSYKLSIIHFWTLIFLYIWAGPHHLLYNAVPDWAQSLGVIFSVMLIAPSWGGMINGLITLRGAWDKVRDSAMLKFMVVAVTAYGMSTFEGPMLSLKTVNAISHFTDWTIAHTHIGAMGWNGFLTFSMLYWLYPRLFNTKLYSEKLANVHFWIGTTGILFYAVPLYWGAFTQTLMWKEFTADGLLAYPNFMETVSQIIPFYHLRTFGGTLYLIGVVIMIYNLIKTAKQGSFVATEEASAPALEKIPSTKMFGESIHKWLERKPIQFIFWSIIAVSIGGLLQLIPMAVVKSNIPIIESVKPYTPLELQGRDVYIQEGCVNCHSQMVRPFRSETERYGEYSKAGEFVYDHPFLWGSRRTGPDLARTGVLTGKLYKSNAWHYEHMINPQSINPVSVMPKYPWLAKNKIDLSTTAAKINAMRMLGVPYAEGYESQANDDLMKQAQIMVDGMKTSGVENAQADTELIALIAYLQRLGVDIYVGKETAKNQGVKMPEAPYTDAENLGAGKEIFVKNCAACHGVAGEGNKIGPNLTDNFWIEGGTNDKIFEVTSEGYISKGMPAWKYTMNTKQLMQVVSYTLSLKGTNPPNAKAPQGEEVK
;
A
#
# COMPACT_ATOMS: atom_id res chain seq x y z
N MET A 1 22.82 27.63 41.68
CA MET A 1 22.34 28.86 41.02
C MET A 1 21.24 28.45 40.05
N GLU A 2 20.05 29.04 40.15
CA GLU A 2 18.98 28.80 39.17
C GLU A 2 19.29 29.56 37.88
N GLU A 3 19.23 28.87 36.75
CA GLU A 3 19.35 29.48 35.42
C GLU A 3 17.96 29.77 34.86
N LYS A 4 17.77 30.99 34.35
CA LYS A 4 16.54 31.40 33.64
C LYS A 4 16.68 31.19 32.14
N PHE A 5 15.61 30.73 31.50
CA PHE A 5 15.54 30.52 30.06
C PHE A 5 14.09 30.59 29.57
N TYR A 6 13.89 30.55 28.24
CA TYR A 6 12.58 30.67 27.62
C TYR A 6 12.28 29.50 26.69
N TYR A 7 11.10 28.90 26.80
CA TYR A 7 10.60 27.95 25.81
C TYR A 7 10.03 28.70 24.60
N ASP A 8 10.44 28.32 23.39
CA ASP A 8 9.92 28.89 22.15
C ASP A 8 8.72 28.09 21.65
N ASN A 9 7.54 28.71 21.69
CA ASN A 9 6.29 28.09 21.24
C ASN A 9 5.97 28.42 19.77
N LYS A 10 6.77 29.23 19.07
CA LYS A 10 6.50 29.63 17.68
C LYS A 10 6.51 28.42 16.75
N PHE A 11 7.53 27.57 16.84
CA PHE A 11 7.61 26.35 16.03
C PHE A 11 6.56 25.32 16.42
N VAL A 12 6.20 25.23 17.71
CA VAL A 12 5.06 24.39 18.13
C VAL A 12 3.78 24.84 17.43
N LYS A 13 3.51 26.14 17.38
CA LYS A 13 2.34 26.69 16.67
C LYS A 13 2.40 26.43 15.16
N LEU A 14 3.56 26.62 14.54
CA LEU A 14 3.73 26.36 13.10
C LEU A 14 3.47 24.89 12.77
N PHE A 15 4.06 23.96 13.53
CA PHE A 15 3.79 22.54 13.38
C PHE A 15 2.32 22.20 13.68
N ALA A 16 1.68 22.83 14.69
CA ALA A 16 0.26 22.63 14.96
C ALA A 16 -0.64 23.08 13.79
N TYR A 17 -0.32 24.20 13.15
CA TYR A 17 -1.03 24.67 11.96
C TYR A 17 -0.83 23.71 10.78
N ALA A 18 0.41 23.25 10.57
CA ALA A 18 0.73 22.28 9.55
C ALA A 18 0.02 20.93 9.79
N THR A 19 -0.01 20.42 11.02
CA THR A 19 -0.77 19.22 11.41
C THR A 19 -2.23 19.36 11.04
N ILE A 20 -2.88 20.48 11.39
CA ILE A 20 -4.29 20.67 11.06
C ILE A 20 -4.52 20.75 9.55
N PHE A 21 -3.72 21.55 8.85
CA PHE A 21 -3.84 21.74 7.41
C PHE A 21 -3.66 20.43 6.65
N TRP A 22 -2.55 19.73 6.88
CA TRP A 22 -2.25 18.46 6.23
C TRP A 22 -3.17 17.32 6.71
N GLY A 23 -3.70 17.40 7.93
CA GLY A 23 -4.75 16.51 8.41
C GLY A 23 -6.00 16.59 7.55
N VAL A 24 -6.47 17.81 7.25
CA VAL A 24 -7.60 18.01 6.33
C VAL A 24 -7.26 17.52 4.93
N VAL A 25 -6.12 17.92 4.38
CA VAL A 25 -5.71 17.51 3.03
C VAL A 25 -5.64 15.99 2.92
N GLY A 26 -4.91 15.31 3.81
CA GLY A 26 -4.76 13.86 3.78
C GLY A 26 -6.09 13.12 3.93
N MET A 27 -7.00 13.60 4.78
CA MET A 27 -8.32 12.99 4.96
C MET A 27 -9.29 13.28 3.81
N VAL A 28 -9.21 14.45 3.17
CA VAL A 28 -9.96 14.76 1.94
C VAL A 28 -9.50 13.88 0.79
N VAL A 29 -8.19 13.72 0.60
CA VAL A 29 -7.64 12.80 -0.42
C VAL A 29 -8.01 11.35 -0.08
N GLY A 30 -8.02 10.97 1.21
CA GLY A 30 -8.52 9.68 1.67
C GLY A 30 -9.99 9.43 1.34
N LEU A 31 -10.83 10.45 1.52
CA LEU A 31 -12.24 10.39 1.14
C LEU A 31 -12.41 10.30 -0.38
N LEU A 32 -11.59 11.02 -1.17
CA LEU A 32 -11.60 10.94 -2.63
C LEU A 32 -11.29 9.52 -3.11
N ILE A 33 -10.23 8.86 -2.62
CA ILE A 33 -9.91 7.49 -3.04
C ILE A 33 -10.94 6.47 -2.54
N ALA A 34 -11.60 6.74 -1.41
CA ALA A 34 -12.72 5.91 -0.95
C ALA A 34 -13.92 6.04 -1.89
N LEU A 35 -14.23 7.26 -2.34
CA LEU A 35 -15.24 7.57 -3.36
C LEU A 35 -14.90 6.94 -4.71
N GLN A 36 -13.65 6.97 -5.15
CA GLN A 36 -13.23 6.36 -6.43
C GLN A 36 -13.50 4.86 -6.50
N LEU A 37 -13.32 4.14 -5.39
CA LEU A 37 -13.63 2.71 -5.31
C LEU A 37 -15.13 2.42 -5.21
N ALA A 38 -15.92 3.33 -4.62
CA ALA A 38 -17.37 3.24 -4.57
C ALA A 38 -18.03 3.65 -5.90
N PHE A 39 -17.46 4.64 -6.56
CA PHE A 39 -18.03 5.39 -7.67
C PHE A 39 -16.89 5.78 -8.65
N PRO A 40 -16.61 4.94 -9.66
CA PRO A 40 -15.43 5.10 -10.52
C PRO A 40 -15.33 6.44 -11.27
N TRP A 41 -16.44 7.16 -11.45
CA TRP A 41 -16.44 8.49 -12.08
C TRP A 41 -15.68 9.57 -11.29
N PHE A 42 -15.40 9.36 -10.00
CA PHE A 42 -14.53 10.25 -9.20
C PHE A 42 -13.04 10.14 -9.57
N ASN A 43 -12.68 9.31 -10.57
CA ASN A 43 -11.35 9.36 -11.19
C ASN A 43 -11.22 10.48 -12.24
N PHE A 44 -12.33 11.11 -12.63
CA PHE A 44 -12.41 12.28 -13.54
C PHE A 44 -11.76 12.13 -14.92
N GLU A 45 -11.32 10.93 -15.30
CA GLU A 45 -10.63 10.66 -16.57
C GLU A 45 -9.37 11.51 -16.81
N LEU A 46 -8.67 11.89 -15.74
CA LEU A 46 -7.39 12.61 -15.79
C LEU A 46 -6.27 11.75 -15.17
N PRO A 47 -5.04 11.78 -15.71
CA PRO A 47 -3.93 10.98 -15.19
C PRO A 47 -3.70 11.18 -13.69
N PHE A 48 -3.62 12.45 -13.27
CA PHE A 48 -3.30 12.86 -11.90
C PHE A 48 -4.44 12.66 -10.91
N THR A 49 -5.64 12.28 -11.34
CA THR A 49 -6.77 11.98 -10.43
C THR A 49 -7.11 10.50 -10.37
N THR A 50 -6.37 9.62 -11.04
CA THR A 50 -6.59 8.18 -10.94
C THR A 50 -6.30 7.66 -9.54
N PHE A 51 -7.06 6.66 -9.10
CA PHE A 51 -6.85 5.98 -7.80
C PHE A 51 -5.41 5.51 -7.62
N GLY A 52 -4.79 4.97 -8.67
CA GLY A 52 -3.42 4.47 -8.65
C GLY A 52 -2.40 5.55 -8.25
N ARG A 53 -2.53 6.79 -8.76
CA ARG A 53 -1.64 7.91 -8.41
C ARG A 53 -2.05 8.64 -7.14
N VAL A 54 -3.34 8.71 -6.83
CA VAL A 54 -3.86 9.46 -5.68
C VAL A 54 -3.71 8.66 -4.37
N ARG A 55 -3.74 7.33 -4.41
CA ARG A 55 -3.52 6.49 -3.21
C ARG A 55 -2.21 6.82 -2.47
N PRO A 56 -1.02 6.83 -3.12
CA PRO A 56 0.22 7.15 -2.41
C PRO A 56 0.25 8.60 -1.92
N VAL A 57 -0.47 9.53 -2.56
CA VAL A 57 -0.65 10.91 -2.04
C VAL A 57 -1.40 10.90 -0.72
N HIS A 58 -2.51 10.15 -0.61
CA HIS A 58 -3.22 9.97 0.65
C HIS A 58 -2.29 9.39 1.74
N THR A 59 -1.58 8.31 1.42
CA THR A 59 -0.66 7.64 2.34
C THR A 59 0.39 8.62 2.86
N ASN A 60 1.09 9.32 1.97
CA ASN A 60 2.14 10.28 2.33
C ASN A 60 1.58 11.49 3.10
N ALA A 61 0.42 12.02 2.69
CA ALA A 61 -0.21 13.15 3.35
C ALA A 61 -0.69 12.80 4.77
N VAL A 62 -1.23 11.60 5.01
CA VAL A 62 -1.69 11.21 6.35
C VAL A 62 -0.52 10.81 7.25
N ILE A 63 0.48 10.11 6.74
CA ILE A 63 1.61 9.61 7.54
C ILE A 63 2.67 10.71 7.74
N PHE A 64 3.29 11.20 6.67
CA PHE A 64 4.44 12.09 6.79
C PHE A 64 4.04 13.56 6.96
N ALA A 65 2.88 13.96 6.43
CA ALA A 65 2.40 15.32 6.59
C ALA A 65 1.57 15.51 7.87
N PHE A 66 0.40 14.88 8.00
CA PHE A 66 -0.45 15.02 9.20
C PHE A 66 0.23 14.46 10.44
N VAL A 67 0.55 13.16 10.44
CA VAL A 67 1.14 12.49 11.60
C VAL A 67 2.56 13.01 11.86
N GLY A 68 3.40 13.17 10.83
CA GLY A 68 4.75 13.73 10.95
C GLY A 68 4.77 15.12 11.59
N ASN A 69 3.94 16.07 11.10
CA ASN A 69 3.82 17.37 11.75
C ASN A 69 3.28 17.25 13.19
N GLY A 70 2.37 16.31 13.46
CA GLY A 70 1.86 16.03 14.82
C GLY A 70 2.97 15.56 15.78
N ILE A 71 3.88 14.73 15.29
CA ILE A 71 5.08 14.28 16.03
C ILE A 71 5.96 15.48 16.35
N PHE A 72 6.30 16.28 15.34
CA PHE A 72 7.16 17.44 15.54
C PHE A 72 6.52 18.49 16.44
N MET A 73 5.23 18.79 16.28
CA MET A 73 4.47 19.65 17.19
C MET A 73 4.65 19.18 18.64
N GLY A 74 4.43 17.89 18.87
CA GLY A 74 4.53 17.30 20.19
C GLY A 74 5.94 17.31 20.77
N ILE A 75 6.96 16.93 19.98
CA ILE A 75 8.36 16.90 20.39
C ILE A 75 8.89 18.31 20.68
N TYR A 76 8.65 19.28 19.79
CA TYR A 76 9.08 20.66 19.99
C TYR A 76 8.45 21.30 21.23
N TYR A 77 7.27 20.81 21.66
CA TYR A 77 6.66 21.22 22.92
C TYR A 77 7.20 20.47 24.14
N SER A 78 7.26 19.14 24.08
CA SER A 78 7.56 18.27 25.23
C SER A 78 9.05 18.20 25.55
N LEU A 79 9.93 18.13 24.55
CA LEU A 79 11.36 17.91 24.72
C LEU A 79 12.04 19.03 25.52
N PRO A 80 11.86 20.34 25.20
CA PRO A 80 12.40 21.43 26.01
C PRO A 80 11.94 21.39 27.47
N ARG A 81 10.65 21.07 27.68
CA ARG A 81 10.02 21.03 29.00
C ARG A 81 10.51 19.86 29.85
N LEU A 82 10.73 18.70 29.24
CA LEU A 82 11.29 17.53 29.92
C LEU A 82 12.77 17.73 30.28
N LEU A 83 13.53 18.40 29.42
CA LEU A 83 14.96 18.64 29.60
C LEU A 83 15.29 19.91 30.40
N LYS A 84 14.28 20.75 30.64
CA LYS A 84 14.42 22.07 31.26
C LYS A 84 15.46 22.94 30.54
N THR A 85 15.37 23.00 29.22
CA THR A 85 16.26 23.80 28.37
C THR A 85 15.57 24.19 27.08
N PRO A 86 15.85 25.36 26.47
CA PRO A 86 15.31 25.70 25.15
C PRO A 86 15.81 24.73 24.08
N MET A 87 15.11 24.67 22.94
CA MET A 87 15.64 24.02 21.74
C MET A 87 17.02 24.59 21.40
N TRP A 88 17.97 23.71 21.07
CA TRP A 88 19.38 24.05 20.93
C TRP A 88 19.66 25.13 19.88
N ASN A 89 19.02 25.03 18.71
CA ASN A 89 19.25 25.98 17.63
C ASN A 89 17.95 26.33 16.89
N LYS A 90 17.60 27.63 16.90
CA LYS A 90 16.39 28.15 16.23
C LYS A 90 16.46 28.12 14.71
N THR A 91 17.65 28.29 14.13
CA THR A 91 17.86 28.20 12.68
C THR A 91 17.63 26.77 12.21
N LEU A 92 18.13 25.77 12.93
CA LEU A 92 17.84 24.35 12.63
C LEU A 92 16.34 24.05 12.79
N SER A 93 15.65 24.67 13.75
CA SER A 93 14.18 24.55 13.86
C SER A 93 13.46 25.11 12.63
N ALA A 94 13.93 26.23 12.08
CA ALA A 94 13.38 26.85 10.88
C ALA A 94 13.63 26.02 9.62
N ILE A 95 14.88 25.56 9.44
CA ILE A 95 15.26 24.69 8.31
C ILE A 95 14.46 23.39 8.36
N HIS A 96 14.32 22.79 9.55
CA HIS A 96 13.52 21.60 9.73
C HIS A 96 12.05 21.83 9.33
N PHE A 97 11.40 22.87 9.87
CA PHE A 97 10.00 23.15 9.53
C PHE A 97 9.83 23.38 8.02
N TRP A 98 10.51 24.37 7.45
CA TRP A 98 10.31 24.71 6.04
C TRP A 98 10.78 23.63 5.07
N GLY A 99 11.87 22.94 5.39
CA GLY A 99 12.35 21.80 4.62
C GLY A 99 11.34 20.66 4.60
N TRP A 100 10.74 20.34 5.75
CA TRP A 100 9.69 19.32 5.82
C TRP A 100 8.43 19.73 5.03
N GLN A 101 8.03 21.00 5.10
CA GLN A 101 6.89 21.49 4.32
C GLN A 101 7.16 21.43 2.80
N LEU A 102 8.38 21.76 2.37
CA LEU A 102 8.77 21.68 0.96
C LEU A 102 8.75 20.23 0.46
N ILE A 103 9.24 19.27 1.27
CA ILE A 103 9.20 17.84 0.97
C ILE A 103 7.75 17.36 0.79
N ILE A 104 6.84 17.76 1.69
CA ILE A 104 5.42 17.37 1.60
C ILE A 104 4.78 17.90 0.30
N VAL A 105 5.07 19.15 -0.07
CA VAL A 105 4.56 19.75 -1.32
C VAL A 105 5.16 19.04 -2.52
N ALA A 106 6.47 18.77 -2.52
CA ALA A 106 7.15 18.02 -3.56
C ALA A 106 6.51 16.64 -3.74
N ALA A 107 6.32 15.90 -2.64
CA ALA A 107 5.67 14.60 -2.64
C ALA A 107 4.27 14.63 -3.27
N ALA A 108 3.43 15.60 -2.90
CA ALA A 108 2.10 15.73 -3.49
C ALA A 108 2.17 15.99 -5.00
N VAL A 109 3.04 16.89 -5.46
CA VAL A 109 3.18 17.21 -6.88
C VAL A 109 3.72 16.02 -7.67
N THR A 110 4.81 15.40 -7.21
CA THR A 110 5.51 14.36 -7.98
C THR A 110 4.72 13.07 -8.06
N LEU A 111 4.03 12.67 -6.98
CA LEU A 111 3.18 11.49 -6.98
C LEU A 111 1.96 11.65 -7.91
N LEU A 112 1.32 12.83 -7.92
CA LEU A 112 0.22 13.13 -8.86
C LEU A 112 0.72 13.11 -10.32
N MET A 113 1.96 13.55 -10.56
CA MET A 113 2.62 13.46 -11.87
C MET A 113 3.02 12.03 -12.27
N GLY A 114 2.94 11.06 -11.35
CA GLY A 114 3.27 9.64 -11.60
C GLY A 114 4.74 9.29 -11.36
N PHE A 115 5.53 10.19 -10.76
CA PHE A 115 6.89 9.88 -10.35
C PHE A 115 6.85 9.09 -9.04
N THR A 116 7.09 7.78 -9.15
CA THR A 116 7.14 6.91 -7.99
C THR A 116 8.04 5.71 -8.19
N THR A 117 8.67 5.29 -7.09
CA THR A 117 9.39 4.02 -6.99
C THR A 117 8.44 2.84 -6.79
N SER A 118 7.13 3.06 -6.61
CA SER A 118 6.09 2.08 -6.25
C SER A 118 6.23 1.36 -4.89
N LYS A 119 7.31 1.62 -4.15
CA LYS A 119 7.54 1.05 -2.82
C LYS A 119 6.64 1.72 -1.78
N GLU A 120 5.75 0.95 -1.15
CA GLU A 120 4.79 1.52 -0.18
C GLU A 120 5.49 2.26 0.98
N TYR A 121 5.01 3.45 1.31
CA TYR A 121 5.61 4.38 2.28
C TYR A 121 6.99 4.93 1.91
N ALA A 122 7.58 4.53 0.78
CA ALA A 122 8.84 5.01 0.23
C ALA A 122 8.66 5.36 -1.27
N GLU A 123 7.50 5.91 -1.62
CA GLU A 123 7.08 6.07 -3.01
C GLU A 123 7.84 7.17 -3.76
N LEU A 124 8.57 8.03 -3.06
CA LEU A 124 9.21 9.21 -3.60
C LEU A 124 10.52 8.85 -4.30
N GLU A 125 10.88 9.62 -5.33
CA GLU A 125 12.12 9.40 -6.09
C GLU A 125 13.35 10.01 -5.40
N TRP A 126 14.52 9.52 -5.80
CA TRP A 126 15.82 9.76 -5.16
C TRP A 126 16.16 11.20 -4.74
N PRO A 127 15.81 12.29 -5.48
CA PRO A 127 16.14 13.64 -5.01
C PRO A 127 15.38 14.00 -3.74
N ILE A 128 14.14 13.52 -3.61
CA ILE A 128 13.30 13.76 -2.44
C ILE A 128 13.76 12.87 -1.28
N ASP A 129 14.21 11.66 -1.54
CA ASP A 129 14.78 10.79 -0.51
C ASP A 129 16.06 11.39 0.11
N ILE A 130 16.93 11.99 -0.70
CA ILE A 130 18.08 12.74 -0.20
C ILE A 130 17.62 13.94 0.64
N ALA A 131 16.63 14.70 0.15
CA ALA A 131 16.07 15.84 0.90
C ALA A 131 15.50 15.41 2.26
N ILE A 132 14.78 14.30 2.31
CA ILE A 132 14.26 13.70 3.56
C ILE A 132 15.41 13.36 4.50
N ALA A 133 16.45 12.67 4.01
CA ALA A 133 17.60 12.30 4.84
C ALA A 133 18.28 13.54 5.44
N LEU A 134 18.50 14.59 4.64
CA LEU A 134 19.11 15.84 5.10
C LEU A 134 18.26 16.56 6.15
N ILE A 135 16.95 16.69 5.91
CA ILE A 135 16.04 17.36 6.86
C ILE A 135 15.85 16.53 8.14
N TRP A 136 15.87 15.20 8.04
CA TRP A 136 15.84 14.30 9.18
C TRP A 136 17.09 14.44 10.06
N VAL A 137 18.28 14.60 9.43
CA VAL A 137 19.53 14.90 10.15
C VAL A 137 19.47 16.28 10.82
N VAL A 138 18.91 17.30 10.17
CA VAL A 138 18.70 18.63 10.79
C VAL A 138 17.82 18.53 12.03
N PHE A 139 16.71 17.78 11.95
CA PHE A 139 15.84 17.50 13.10
C PHE A 139 16.61 16.79 14.23
N GLY A 140 17.30 15.71 13.90
CA GLY A 140 18.08 14.91 14.84
C GLY A 140 19.19 15.69 15.53
N ALA A 141 19.96 16.48 14.78
CA ALA A 141 21.02 17.33 15.32
C ALA A 141 20.46 18.35 16.32
N ASN A 142 19.31 18.97 16.02
CA ASN A 142 18.66 19.90 16.93
C ASN A 142 18.13 19.21 18.20
N MET A 143 17.51 18.04 18.05
CA MET A 143 17.05 17.22 19.17
C MET A 143 18.22 16.79 20.07
N ILE A 144 19.28 16.23 19.50
CA ILE A 144 20.46 15.75 20.25
C ILE A 144 21.18 16.92 20.93
N GLY A 145 21.37 18.05 20.25
CA GLY A 145 21.93 19.26 20.86
C GLY A 145 21.10 19.74 22.06
N THR A 146 19.77 19.64 21.98
CA THR A 146 18.86 19.98 23.08
C THR A 146 19.04 19.02 24.26
N ILE A 147 19.17 17.72 23.98
CA ILE A 147 19.43 16.67 24.99
C ILE A 147 20.78 16.87 25.68
N LEU A 148 21.81 17.31 24.94
CA LEU A 148 23.15 17.54 25.49
C LEU A 148 23.23 18.80 26.37
N THR A 149 22.37 19.79 26.14
CA THR A 149 22.31 21.05 26.89
C THR A 149 21.24 21.06 27.99
N ARG A 150 20.81 19.86 28.42
CA ARG A 150 19.78 19.66 29.43
C ARG A 150 20.19 20.09 30.83
N ARG A 151 19.19 20.36 31.68
CA ARG A 151 19.35 20.65 33.11
C ARG A 151 18.87 19.53 34.03
N VAL A 152 18.51 18.37 33.47
CA VAL A 152 18.06 17.19 34.22
C VAL A 152 19.06 16.04 34.09
N GLN A 153 19.29 15.27 35.15
CA GLN A 153 20.25 14.15 35.12
C GLN A 153 19.78 13.03 34.20
N HIS A 154 18.55 12.58 34.42
CA HIS A 154 17.95 11.43 33.76
C HIS A 154 17.08 11.88 32.59
N LEU A 155 17.21 11.19 31.46
CA LEU A 155 16.27 11.34 30.35
C LEU A 155 14.94 10.68 30.71
N TYR A 156 13.85 11.43 30.53
CA TYR A 156 12.50 10.92 30.70
C TYR A 156 12.14 9.90 29.60
N VAL A 157 11.26 8.95 29.91
CA VAL A 157 10.87 7.83 29.02
C VAL A 157 10.47 8.31 27.62
N ALA A 158 9.76 9.43 27.51
CA ALA A 158 9.37 9.99 26.21
C ALA A 158 10.57 10.26 25.28
N ILE A 159 11.69 10.69 25.86
CA ILE A 159 12.91 11.02 25.11
C ILE A 159 13.59 9.75 24.59
N TRP A 160 13.47 8.62 25.29
CA TRP A 160 13.98 7.33 24.82
C TRP A 160 13.31 6.95 23.50
N PHE A 161 11.98 7.09 23.45
CA PHE A 161 11.20 6.86 22.25
C PHE A 161 11.51 7.85 21.12
N TYR A 162 11.77 9.12 21.43
CA TYR A 162 12.19 10.10 20.41
C TYR A 162 13.56 9.77 19.81
N ILE A 163 14.52 9.34 20.65
CA ILE A 163 15.84 8.88 20.20
C ILE A 163 15.71 7.63 19.31
N ALA A 164 14.95 6.63 19.76
CA ALA A 164 14.73 5.41 18.98
C ALA A 164 14.06 5.71 17.62
N THR A 165 13.07 6.62 17.62
CA THR A 165 12.42 7.10 16.39
C THR A 165 13.43 7.70 15.42
N PHE A 166 14.24 8.66 15.89
CA PHE A 166 15.24 9.33 15.04
C PHE A 166 16.24 8.33 14.42
N VAL A 167 16.84 7.49 15.27
CA VAL A 167 17.86 6.52 14.87
C VAL A 167 17.30 5.51 13.87
N THR A 168 16.20 4.86 14.22
CA THR A 168 15.70 3.76 13.40
C THR A 168 15.17 4.28 12.07
N VAL A 169 14.37 5.35 12.06
CA VAL A 169 13.84 5.92 10.80
C VAL A 169 14.98 6.33 9.85
N ALA A 170 16.09 6.86 10.37
CA ALA A 170 17.26 7.17 9.54
C ALA A 170 17.87 5.91 8.89
N ILE A 171 18.06 4.83 9.66
CA ILE A 171 18.59 3.56 9.15
C ILE A 171 17.62 2.95 8.12
N LEU A 172 16.33 2.92 8.42
CA LEU A 172 15.29 2.40 7.53
C LEU A 172 15.29 3.14 6.20
N HIS A 173 15.22 4.48 6.25
CA HIS A 173 15.16 5.34 5.08
C HIS A 173 16.38 5.15 4.18
N ILE A 174 17.59 5.19 4.76
CA ILE A 174 18.83 5.04 3.98
C ILE A 174 18.91 3.65 3.33
N VAL A 175 18.60 2.58 4.07
CA VAL A 175 18.73 1.22 3.54
C VAL A 175 17.70 0.94 2.44
N ASN A 176 16.42 1.30 2.62
CA ASN A 176 15.39 0.99 1.63
C ASN A 176 15.50 1.84 0.34
N SER A 177 16.03 3.05 0.47
CA SER A 177 16.17 4.04 -0.61
C SER A 177 17.53 3.96 -1.31
N PHE A 178 18.26 2.85 -1.16
CA PHE A 178 19.40 2.58 -2.03
C PHE A 178 18.90 2.21 -3.43
N GLU A 179 19.14 3.12 -4.36
CA GLU A 179 18.65 3.02 -5.73
C GLU A 179 19.64 3.69 -6.70
N LEU A 180 19.60 3.25 -7.95
CA LEU A 180 20.45 3.74 -9.04
C LEU A 180 19.66 4.75 -9.90
N PRO A 181 19.99 6.05 -9.84
CA PRO A 181 19.35 7.06 -10.68
C PRO A 181 19.66 6.86 -12.16
N ILE A 182 18.64 6.97 -13.02
CA ILE A 182 18.80 7.02 -14.48
C ILE A 182 18.43 8.40 -15.05
N SER A 183 17.62 9.16 -14.32
CA SER A 183 17.24 10.54 -14.63
C SER A 183 16.96 11.31 -13.33
N PHE A 184 16.63 12.59 -13.43
CA PHE A 184 16.32 13.40 -12.26
C PHE A 184 15.15 12.86 -11.42
N MET A 185 14.10 12.30 -12.04
CA MET A 185 12.91 11.77 -11.35
C MET A 185 12.67 10.29 -11.66
N LYS A 186 13.74 9.53 -11.88
CA LYS A 186 13.64 8.09 -12.07
C LYS A 186 14.89 7.36 -11.60
N SER A 187 14.67 6.33 -10.78
CA SER A 187 15.65 5.38 -10.28
C SER A 187 15.20 3.93 -10.47
N TYR A 188 16.12 3.00 -10.20
CA TYR A 188 15.80 1.58 -9.97
C TYR A 188 16.37 1.11 -8.63
N SER A 189 15.58 0.36 -7.86
CA SER A 189 16.02 -0.21 -6.58
C SER A 189 17.31 -1.02 -6.74
N LEU A 190 18.22 -0.90 -5.78
CA LEU A 190 19.43 -1.73 -5.74
C LEU A 190 19.09 -3.23 -5.59
N TYR A 191 17.98 -3.52 -4.92
CA TYR A 191 17.55 -4.89 -4.64
C TYR A 191 16.55 -5.38 -5.69
N ALA A 192 16.45 -6.70 -5.87
CA ALA A 192 15.50 -7.34 -6.78
C ALA A 192 14.56 -8.33 -6.08
N GLY A 193 13.36 -8.50 -6.62
CA GLY A 193 12.44 -9.60 -6.30
C GLY A 193 12.28 -9.87 -4.80
N VAL A 194 12.63 -11.08 -4.37
CA VAL A 194 12.49 -11.51 -2.97
C VAL A 194 13.32 -10.66 -2.00
N GLN A 195 14.53 -10.24 -2.38
CA GLN A 195 15.37 -9.40 -1.53
C GLN A 195 14.72 -8.03 -1.35
N ASP A 196 14.28 -7.45 -2.46
CA ASP A 196 13.64 -6.14 -2.45
C ASP A 196 12.33 -6.15 -1.64
N ALA A 197 11.53 -7.21 -1.78
CA ALA A 197 10.33 -7.41 -0.97
C ALA A 197 10.64 -7.49 0.53
N LEU A 198 11.71 -8.19 0.92
CA LEU A 198 12.10 -8.28 2.32
C LEU A 198 12.62 -6.94 2.85
N VAL A 199 13.48 -6.24 2.10
CA VAL A 199 13.97 -4.90 2.48
C VAL A 199 12.79 -3.94 2.59
N GLN A 200 11.87 -3.98 1.63
CA GLN A 200 10.70 -3.12 1.61
C GLN A 200 9.77 -3.36 2.80
N TRP A 201 9.51 -4.60 3.21
CA TRP A 201 8.63 -4.84 4.35
C TRP A 201 9.34 -4.81 5.70
N TRP A 202 10.66 -5.01 5.74
CA TRP A 202 11.49 -4.56 6.85
C TRP A 202 11.36 -3.04 7.03
N TYR A 203 11.44 -2.26 5.95
CA TYR A 203 11.19 -0.82 5.97
C TYR A 203 9.75 -0.49 6.36
N GLY A 204 8.76 -0.95 5.60
CA GLY A 204 7.36 -0.53 5.72
C GLY A 204 6.75 -0.88 7.07
N HIS A 205 7.02 -2.08 7.60
CA HIS A 205 6.57 -2.42 8.94
C HIS A 205 7.22 -1.53 10.00
N ASN A 206 8.54 -1.33 9.89
CA ASN A 206 9.27 -0.51 10.86
C ASN A 206 9.03 0.99 10.67
N ALA A 207 8.53 1.45 9.53
CA ALA A 207 8.02 2.80 9.36
C ALA A 207 6.77 2.98 10.23
N VAL A 208 5.83 2.04 10.21
CA VAL A 208 4.67 2.06 11.14
C VAL A 208 5.14 1.95 12.60
N ALA A 209 6.11 1.09 12.90
CA ALA A 209 6.65 0.93 14.24
C ALA A 209 7.34 2.20 14.77
N PHE A 210 8.30 2.73 14.03
CA PHE A 210 9.19 3.78 14.51
C PHE A 210 8.74 5.18 14.13
N PHE A 211 7.77 5.33 13.23
CA PHE A 211 7.16 6.62 12.89
C PHE A 211 5.74 6.75 13.46
N LEU A 212 4.90 5.70 13.41
CA LEU A 212 3.52 5.76 13.91
C LEU A 212 3.35 5.27 15.36
N THR A 213 4.24 4.40 15.85
CA THR A 213 4.12 3.84 17.21
C THR A 213 5.08 4.50 18.21
N THR A 214 6.39 4.42 18.02
CA THR A 214 7.36 4.90 19.01
C THR A 214 7.22 6.38 19.37
N PRO A 215 7.14 7.35 18.43
CA PRO A 215 7.04 8.74 18.83
C PRO A 215 5.70 9.02 19.51
N TYR A 216 4.61 8.37 19.10
CA TYR A 216 3.30 8.52 19.77
C TYR A 216 3.28 7.89 21.16
N LEU A 217 4.00 6.80 21.40
CA LEU A 217 4.24 6.31 22.75
C LEU A 217 4.98 7.36 23.57
N GLY A 218 6.04 7.97 23.02
CA GLY A 218 6.73 9.07 23.68
C GLY A 218 5.83 10.27 23.97
N LEU A 219 4.98 10.65 23.03
CA LEU A 219 3.97 11.70 23.21
C LEU A 219 2.93 11.33 24.26
N MET A 220 2.42 10.10 24.26
CA MET A 220 1.53 9.58 25.29
C MET A 220 2.19 9.70 26.67
N TYR A 221 3.45 9.29 26.81
CA TYR A 221 4.21 9.41 28.07
C TYR A 221 4.34 10.85 28.56
N TYR A 222 4.26 11.86 27.69
CA TYR A 222 4.23 13.25 28.10
C TYR A 222 2.80 13.77 28.35
N PHE A 223 1.95 13.69 27.33
CA PHE A 223 0.65 14.37 27.30
C PHE A 223 -0.39 13.68 28.19
N LEU A 224 -0.42 12.35 28.27
CA LEU A 224 -1.43 11.64 29.08
C LEU A 224 -1.25 11.91 30.59
N PRO A 225 -0.06 11.72 31.19
CA PRO A 225 0.13 12.04 32.61
C PRO A 225 -0.13 13.52 32.93
N LYS A 226 0.27 14.42 32.02
CA LYS A 226 0.05 15.87 32.16
C LYS A 226 -1.42 16.26 32.05
N ALA A 227 -2.18 15.63 31.15
CA ALA A 227 -3.61 15.85 31.00
C ALA A 227 -4.41 15.28 32.19
N ALA A 228 -4.05 14.09 32.65
CA ALA A 228 -4.70 13.44 33.78
C ALA A 228 -4.34 14.07 35.15
N ASN A 229 -3.21 14.78 35.19
CA ASN A 229 -2.53 15.21 36.41
C ASN A 229 -2.25 14.02 37.35
N ARG A 230 -1.61 12.98 36.80
CA ARG A 230 -1.25 11.75 37.50
C ARG A 230 0.20 11.36 37.19
N PRO A 231 0.92 10.74 38.13
CA PRO A 231 2.22 10.17 37.83
C PRO A 231 2.08 8.95 36.90
N VAL A 232 3.10 8.72 36.06
CA VAL A 232 3.16 7.49 35.24
C VAL A 232 3.12 6.27 36.13
N TYR A 233 2.34 5.26 35.72
CA TYR A 233 2.11 4.05 36.51
C TYR A 233 3.39 3.28 36.87
N SER A 234 4.15 2.78 35.88
CA SER A 234 5.28 1.88 36.16
C SER A 234 6.54 2.23 35.37
N TYR A 235 7.56 2.72 36.08
CA TYR A 235 8.88 2.97 35.52
C TYR A 235 9.57 1.67 35.08
N LYS A 236 9.48 0.58 35.85
CA LYS A 236 10.06 -0.72 35.47
C LYS A 236 9.42 -1.26 34.19
N LEU A 237 8.10 -1.18 34.07
CA LEU A 237 7.41 -1.56 32.84
C LEU A 237 7.83 -0.65 31.68
N SER A 238 8.06 0.64 31.93
CA SER A 238 8.56 1.57 30.91
C SER A 238 9.92 1.14 30.34
N ILE A 239 10.85 0.67 31.20
CA ILE A 239 12.13 0.10 30.75
C ILE A 239 11.92 -1.15 29.91
N ILE A 240 11.18 -2.13 30.45
CA ILE A 240 11.01 -3.44 29.82
C ILE A 240 10.36 -3.25 28.46
N HIS A 241 9.24 -2.55 28.41
CA HIS A 241 8.51 -2.34 27.17
C HIS A 241 9.34 -1.54 26.16
N PHE A 242 10.10 -0.51 26.57
CA PHE A 242 10.93 0.24 25.62
C PHE A 242 11.96 -0.65 24.91
N TRP A 243 12.83 -1.34 25.64
CA TRP A 243 13.93 -2.12 25.04
C TRP A 243 13.43 -3.32 24.27
N THR A 244 12.44 -4.04 24.81
CA THR A 244 11.86 -5.19 24.12
C THR A 244 11.07 -4.76 22.88
N LEU A 245 10.36 -3.62 22.92
CA LEU A 245 9.64 -3.10 21.76
C LEU A 245 10.60 -2.75 20.63
N ILE A 246 11.63 -1.94 20.88
CA ILE A 246 12.53 -1.50 19.80
C ILE A 246 13.38 -2.64 19.23
N PHE A 247 13.70 -3.65 20.04
CA PHE A 247 14.46 -4.81 19.57
C PHE A 247 13.59 -5.75 18.75
N LEU A 248 12.37 -6.08 19.22
CA LEU A 248 11.51 -7.08 18.57
C LEU A 248 10.83 -6.54 17.31
N TYR A 249 10.52 -5.25 17.22
CA TYR A 249 9.79 -4.68 16.07
C TYR A 249 10.53 -4.88 14.75
N ILE A 250 11.85 -4.77 14.77
CA ILE A 250 12.70 -4.86 13.58
C ILE A 250 12.49 -6.18 12.82
N TRP A 251 12.14 -7.25 13.53
CA TRP A 251 12.01 -8.60 12.99
C TRP A 251 10.69 -8.87 12.29
N ALA A 252 9.65 -8.06 12.53
CA ALA A 252 8.28 -8.40 12.15
C ALA A 252 7.98 -8.15 10.66
N GLY A 253 8.88 -7.53 9.88
CA GLY A 253 8.69 -7.28 8.44
C GLY A 253 8.12 -8.45 7.61
N PRO A 254 8.63 -9.71 7.74
CA PRO A 254 8.15 -10.84 6.95
C PRO A 254 6.71 -11.26 7.18
N HIS A 255 6.01 -10.76 8.20
CA HIS A 255 4.58 -11.02 8.37
C HIS A 255 3.71 -10.42 7.24
N HIS A 256 4.27 -9.50 6.45
CA HIS A 256 3.68 -8.98 5.22
C HIS A 256 3.89 -9.91 4.02
N LEU A 257 4.67 -10.98 4.19
CA LEU A 257 5.16 -11.83 3.11
C LEU A 257 4.81 -13.31 3.32
N LEU A 258 3.78 -13.58 4.14
CA LEU A 258 3.35 -14.93 4.45
C LEU A 258 2.66 -15.55 3.24
N TYR A 259 3.01 -16.79 2.94
CA TYR A 259 2.61 -17.49 1.71
C TYR A 259 3.04 -16.79 0.42
N ASN A 260 3.98 -15.84 0.50
CA ASN A 260 4.60 -15.28 -0.69
C ASN A 260 5.83 -16.10 -1.12
N ALA A 261 6.54 -15.66 -2.17
CA ALA A 261 7.71 -16.32 -2.72
C ALA A 261 8.96 -16.26 -1.81
N VAL A 262 8.85 -15.62 -0.64
CA VAL A 262 9.94 -15.44 0.33
C VAL A 262 10.19 -16.74 1.09
N PRO A 263 11.45 -17.10 1.44
CA PRO A 263 11.76 -18.33 2.15
C PRO A 263 10.97 -18.52 3.45
N ASP A 264 10.61 -19.77 3.75
CA ASP A 264 9.81 -20.13 4.92
C ASP A 264 10.46 -19.78 6.26
N TRP A 265 11.79 -19.80 6.34
CA TRP A 265 12.51 -19.41 7.55
C TRP A 265 12.27 -17.93 7.88
N ALA A 266 12.29 -17.05 6.87
CA ALA A 266 12.06 -15.62 7.06
C ALA A 266 10.61 -15.35 7.45
N GLN A 267 9.66 -16.01 6.78
CA GLN A 267 8.24 -15.97 7.15
C GLN A 267 8.04 -16.38 8.62
N SER A 268 8.63 -17.49 9.04
CA SER A 268 8.50 -18.03 10.39
C SER A 268 9.07 -17.09 11.47
N LEU A 269 10.21 -16.46 11.21
CA LEU A 269 10.75 -15.42 12.09
C LEU A 269 9.77 -14.25 12.23
N GLY A 270 9.20 -13.78 11.10
CA GLY A 270 8.18 -12.74 11.09
C GLY A 270 7.00 -13.08 12.01
N VAL A 271 6.48 -14.32 11.94
CA VAL A 271 5.38 -14.78 12.81
C VAL A 271 5.79 -14.80 14.28
N ILE A 272 6.92 -15.43 14.62
CA ILE A 272 7.36 -15.60 16.01
C ILE A 272 7.54 -14.25 16.68
N PHE A 273 8.28 -13.34 16.04
CA PHE A 273 8.54 -12.03 16.60
C PHE A 273 7.30 -11.14 16.64
N SER A 274 6.38 -11.27 15.68
CA SER A 274 5.07 -10.59 15.73
C SER A 274 4.22 -11.04 16.91
N VAL A 275 4.19 -12.33 17.24
CA VAL A 275 3.50 -12.80 18.45
C VAL A 275 4.18 -12.28 19.72
N MET A 276 5.51 -12.32 19.78
CA MET A 276 6.27 -11.79 20.91
C MET A 276 6.05 -10.28 21.12
N LEU A 277 5.72 -9.53 20.05
CA LEU A 277 5.45 -8.09 20.09
C LEU A 277 4.17 -7.72 20.85
N ILE A 278 3.26 -8.65 21.16
CA ILE A 278 2.07 -8.38 21.98
C ILE A 278 2.48 -7.81 23.34
N ALA A 279 3.38 -8.50 24.05
CA ALA A 279 3.79 -8.13 25.40
C ALA A 279 4.41 -6.72 25.51
N PRO A 280 5.44 -6.34 24.72
CA PRO A 280 5.99 -4.99 24.78
C PRO A 280 5.00 -3.92 24.30
N SER A 281 4.17 -4.23 23.31
CA SER A 281 3.20 -3.27 22.79
C SER A 281 2.14 -2.96 23.85
N TRP A 282 1.56 -3.99 24.46
CA TRP A 282 0.61 -3.82 25.56
C TRP A 282 1.24 -3.23 26.81
N GLY A 283 2.55 -3.38 27.03
CA GLY A 283 3.27 -2.63 28.06
C GLY A 283 3.09 -1.12 27.94
N GLY A 284 3.00 -0.59 26.71
CA GLY A 284 2.65 0.81 26.45
C GLY A 284 1.19 1.13 26.78
N MET A 285 0.25 0.29 26.32
CA MET A 285 -1.18 0.46 26.59
C MET A 285 -1.48 0.45 28.10
N ILE A 286 -0.95 -0.54 28.80
CA ILE A 286 -1.11 -0.74 30.24
C ILE A 286 -0.53 0.47 31.00
N ASN A 287 0.67 0.93 30.64
CA ASN A 287 1.23 2.15 31.24
C ASN A 287 0.33 3.37 31.01
N GLY A 288 -0.20 3.54 29.80
CA GLY A 288 -1.11 4.63 29.46
C GLY A 288 -2.41 4.58 30.28
N LEU A 289 -3.17 3.48 30.18
CA LEU A 289 -4.49 3.36 30.81
C LEU A 289 -4.42 3.31 32.33
N ILE A 290 -3.46 2.59 32.92
CA ILE A 290 -3.34 2.50 34.39
C ILE A 290 -2.82 3.82 35.00
N THR A 291 -2.16 4.68 34.23
CA THR A 291 -1.86 6.05 34.69
C THR A 291 -3.13 6.85 35.01
N LEU A 292 -4.28 6.49 34.42
CA LEU A 292 -5.58 7.08 34.74
C LEU A 292 -6.25 6.49 35.98
N ARG A 293 -5.60 5.56 36.70
CA ARG A 293 -6.14 4.99 37.94
C ARG A 293 -6.48 6.10 38.94
N GLY A 294 -7.73 6.13 39.36
CA GLY A 294 -8.27 7.19 40.23
C GLY A 294 -8.53 8.54 39.54
N ALA A 295 -8.52 8.59 38.20
CA ALA A 295 -8.88 9.76 37.39
C ALA A 295 -9.88 9.42 36.27
N TRP A 296 -10.51 8.25 36.33
CA TRP A 296 -11.52 7.79 35.36
C TRP A 296 -12.80 8.63 35.35
N ASP A 297 -13.14 9.22 36.48
CA ASP A 297 -14.19 10.22 36.62
C ASP A 297 -13.96 11.41 35.67
N LYS A 298 -12.71 11.88 35.54
CA LYS A 298 -12.36 12.99 34.64
C LYS A 298 -12.52 12.64 33.16
N VAL A 299 -12.43 11.36 32.80
CA VAL A 299 -12.60 10.90 31.41
C VAL A 299 -14.03 11.14 30.94
N ARG A 300 -15.03 10.97 31.82
CA ARG A 300 -16.44 11.24 31.47
C ARG A 300 -16.65 12.71 31.07
N ASP A 301 -15.95 13.62 31.73
CA ASP A 301 -16.23 15.05 31.65
C ASP A 301 -15.30 15.78 30.65
N SER A 302 -14.10 15.23 30.38
CA SER A 302 -13.13 15.80 29.42
C SER A 302 -13.06 15.01 28.11
N ALA A 303 -13.47 15.64 27.01
CA ALA A 303 -13.35 15.12 25.65
C ALA A 303 -11.91 14.78 25.29
N MET A 304 -10.96 15.62 25.68
CA MET A 304 -9.53 15.39 25.48
C MET A 304 -9.07 14.08 26.13
N LEU A 305 -9.49 13.80 27.36
CA LEU A 305 -9.19 12.52 28.01
C LEU A 305 -9.92 11.34 27.35
N LYS A 306 -11.15 11.52 26.84
CA LYS A 306 -11.84 10.50 26.03
C LYS A 306 -11.04 10.13 24.79
N PHE A 307 -10.58 11.13 24.03
CA PHE A 307 -9.71 10.91 22.88
C PHE A 307 -8.43 10.15 23.26
N MET A 308 -7.75 10.52 24.36
CA MET A 308 -6.57 9.80 24.83
C MET A 308 -6.87 8.34 25.20
N VAL A 309 -7.95 8.09 25.93
CA VAL A 309 -8.34 6.72 26.33
C VAL A 309 -8.62 5.89 25.10
N VAL A 310 -9.47 6.36 24.19
CA VAL A 310 -9.81 5.61 22.97
C VAL A 310 -8.59 5.46 22.07
N ALA A 311 -7.69 6.44 22.01
CA ALA A 311 -6.44 6.30 21.27
C ALA A 311 -5.57 5.16 21.81
N VAL A 312 -5.36 5.13 23.13
CA VAL A 312 -4.56 4.07 23.76
C VAL A 312 -5.26 2.70 23.65
N THR A 313 -6.59 2.66 23.68
CA THR A 313 -7.38 1.45 23.41
C THR A 313 -7.25 0.99 21.96
N ALA A 314 -7.34 1.89 20.98
CA ALA A 314 -7.16 1.58 19.57
C ALA A 314 -5.74 1.06 19.29
N TYR A 315 -4.73 1.66 19.94
CA TYR A 315 -3.36 1.16 19.93
C TYR A 315 -3.28 -0.27 20.49
N GLY A 316 -3.90 -0.54 21.64
CA GLY A 316 -3.95 -1.88 22.22
C GLY A 316 -4.63 -2.91 21.33
N MET A 317 -5.75 -2.51 20.70
CA MET A 317 -6.50 -3.33 19.76
C MET A 317 -5.68 -3.63 18.51
N SER A 318 -5.10 -2.62 17.86
CA SER A 318 -4.30 -2.81 16.64
C SER A 318 -3.02 -3.59 16.92
N THR A 319 -2.38 -3.39 18.08
CA THR A 319 -1.19 -4.16 18.48
C THR A 319 -1.49 -5.55 19.05
N PHE A 320 -2.76 -5.92 19.16
CA PHE A 320 -3.19 -7.31 19.32
C PHE A 320 -3.61 -7.92 17.98
N GLU A 321 -4.39 -7.19 17.20
CA GLU A 321 -4.84 -7.58 15.88
C GLU A 321 -3.66 -7.87 14.94
N GLY A 322 -2.66 -6.98 14.86
CA GLY A 322 -1.48 -7.15 14.01
C GLY A 322 -0.78 -8.50 14.22
N PRO A 323 -0.40 -8.85 15.46
CA PRO A 323 0.11 -10.19 15.80
C PRO A 323 -0.83 -11.34 15.43
N MET A 324 -2.15 -11.18 15.52
CA MET A 324 -3.09 -12.19 15.03
C MET A 324 -3.04 -12.32 13.50
N LEU A 325 -2.98 -11.21 12.76
CA LEU A 325 -2.85 -11.19 11.29
C LEU A 325 -1.48 -11.72 10.81
N SER A 326 -0.49 -11.78 11.69
CA SER A 326 0.82 -12.39 11.44
C SER A 326 0.81 -13.92 11.52
N LEU A 327 -0.24 -14.54 12.09
CA LEU A 327 -0.36 -15.99 12.08
C LEU A 327 -0.68 -16.45 10.67
N LYS A 328 0.10 -17.39 10.12
CA LYS A 328 -0.10 -17.90 8.75
C LYS A 328 -1.58 -18.24 8.47
N THR A 329 -2.24 -18.97 9.37
CA THR A 329 -3.66 -19.34 9.19
C THR A 329 -4.62 -18.15 9.08
N VAL A 330 -4.40 -17.09 9.85
CA VAL A 330 -5.20 -15.86 9.81
C VAL A 330 -4.81 -15.02 8.60
N ASN A 331 -3.52 -14.94 8.28
CA ASN A 331 -2.99 -14.23 7.13
C ASN A 331 -3.52 -14.79 5.80
N ALA A 332 -3.73 -16.11 5.73
CA ALA A 332 -4.38 -16.75 4.59
C ALA A 332 -5.80 -16.22 4.32
N ILE A 333 -6.42 -15.53 5.30
CA ILE A 333 -7.71 -14.83 5.19
C ILE A 333 -7.46 -13.35 4.97
N SER A 334 -6.66 -12.70 5.82
CA SER A 334 -6.53 -11.23 5.80
C SER A 334 -5.71 -10.69 4.64
N HIS A 335 -4.71 -11.43 4.15
CA HIS A 335 -3.79 -10.93 3.14
C HIS A 335 -4.48 -10.72 1.79
N PHE A 336 -4.16 -9.59 1.16
CA PHE A 336 -4.83 -9.00 -0.02
C PHE A 336 -6.28 -8.53 0.15
N THR A 337 -6.89 -8.71 1.32
CA THR A 337 -8.29 -8.31 1.58
C THR A 337 -8.41 -6.94 2.21
N ASP A 338 -9.65 -6.48 2.38
CA ASP A 338 -9.99 -5.24 3.09
C ASP A 338 -9.69 -5.27 4.59
N TRP A 339 -9.34 -6.43 5.17
CA TRP A 339 -8.95 -6.53 6.58
C TRP A 339 -7.70 -5.71 6.85
N THR A 340 -6.68 -5.82 5.99
CA THR A 340 -5.44 -5.03 6.13
C THR A 340 -5.74 -3.53 6.18
N ILE A 341 -6.68 -3.06 5.36
CA ILE A 341 -7.09 -1.65 5.34
C ILE A 341 -7.82 -1.26 6.63
N ALA A 342 -8.71 -2.12 7.14
CA ALA A 342 -9.38 -1.91 8.42
C ALA A 342 -8.37 -1.80 9.58
N HIS A 343 -7.44 -2.75 9.65
CA HIS A 343 -6.36 -2.79 10.65
C HIS A 343 -5.54 -1.49 10.64
N THR A 344 -5.07 -1.07 9.45
CA THR A 344 -4.30 0.17 9.29
C THR A 344 -5.09 1.40 9.75
N HIS A 345 -6.39 1.47 9.44
CA HIS A 345 -7.20 2.64 9.79
C HIS A 345 -7.62 2.70 11.26
N ILE A 346 -7.73 1.56 11.96
CA ILE A 346 -7.90 1.56 13.42
C ILE A 346 -6.66 2.18 14.08
N GLY A 347 -5.45 1.81 13.62
CA GLY A 347 -4.21 2.44 14.07
C GLY A 347 -4.14 3.92 13.68
N ALA A 348 -4.35 4.25 12.41
CA ALA A 348 -4.17 5.61 11.92
C ALA A 348 -5.23 6.60 12.45
N MET A 349 -6.51 6.24 12.43
CA MET A 349 -7.61 7.10 12.88
C MET A 349 -7.76 7.04 14.41
N GLY A 350 -7.78 5.81 14.95
CA GLY A 350 -8.00 5.57 16.36
C GLY A 350 -6.80 5.93 17.22
N TRP A 351 -5.60 5.43 16.92
CA TRP A 351 -4.40 5.75 17.72
C TRP A 351 -3.79 7.10 17.34
N ASN A 352 -3.28 7.25 16.12
CA ASN A 352 -2.54 8.46 15.73
C ASN A 352 -3.43 9.70 15.61
N GLY A 353 -4.60 9.54 15.00
CA GLY A 353 -5.58 10.60 14.82
C GLY A 353 -6.07 11.14 16.15
N PHE A 354 -6.68 10.28 16.98
CA PHE A 354 -7.25 10.74 18.25
C PHE A 354 -6.21 11.22 19.26
N LEU A 355 -5.01 10.63 19.32
CA LEU A 355 -3.96 11.17 20.20
C LEU A 355 -3.54 12.57 19.75
N THR A 356 -3.39 12.79 18.44
CA THR A 356 -3.11 14.12 17.89
C THR A 356 -4.23 15.11 18.18
N PHE A 357 -5.49 14.72 17.99
CA PHE A 357 -6.63 15.58 18.31
C PHE A 357 -6.68 15.94 19.80
N SER A 358 -6.40 14.98 20.67
CA SER A 358 -6.29 15.23 22.11
C SER A 358 -5.16 16.20 22.43
N MET A 359 -3.98 16.01 21.81
CA MET A 359 -2.84 16.91 21.97
C MET A 359 -3.17 18.33 21.52
N LEU A 360 -3.87 18.51 20.39
CA LEU A 360 -4.32 19.81 19.92
C LEU A 360 -5.29 20.48 20.90
N TYR A 361 -6.29 19.73 21.39
CA TYR A 361 -7.22 20.24 22.41
C TYR A 361 -6.54 20.59 23.74
N TRP A 362 -5.46 19.88 24.10
CA TRP A 362 -4.65 20.19 25.28
C TRP A 362 -3.75 21.40 25.07
N LEU A 363 -3.12 21.51 23.90
CA LEU A 363 -2.11 22.52 23.57
C LEU A 363 -2.72 23.89 23.32
N TYR A 364 -3.80 24.00 22.55
CA TYR A 364 -4.35 25.30 22.12
C TYR A 364 -4.69 26.23 23.30
N PRO A 365 -5.42 25.80 24.34
CA PRO A 365 -5.69 26.64 25.50
C PRO A 365 -4.39 27.19 26.15
N ARG A 366 -3.33 26.37 26.17
CA ARG A 366 -2.03 26.75 26.76
C ARG A 366 -1.22 27.68 25.86
N LEU A 367 -1.19 27.42 24.56
CA LEU A 367 -0.50 28.26 23.59
C LEU A 367 -1.13 29.66 23.47
N PHE A 368 -2.43 29.79 23.72
CA PHE A 368 -3.16 31.05 23.62
C PHE A 368 -3.57 31.63 24.98
N ASN A 369 -3.06 31.09 26.10
CA ASN A 369 -3.38 31.53 27.46
C ASN A 369 -4.88 31.77 27.70
N THR A 370 -5.69 30.77 27.37
CA THR A 370 -7.15 30.84 27.49
C THR A 370 -7.73 29.48 27.85
N LYS A 371 -9.06 29.37 27.93
CA LYS A 371 -9.77 28.10 28.06
C LYS A 371 -10.21 27.61 26.68
N LEU A 372 -10.43 26.31 26.53
CA LEU A 372 -11.02 25.77 25.30
C LEU A 372 -12.39 26.42 25.06
N TYR A 373 -12.65 26.83 23.82
CA TYR A 373 -13.89 27.52 23.46
C TYR A 373 -15.15 26.72 23.81
N SER A 374 -15.17 25.42 23.48
CA SER A 374 -16.30 24.56 23.82
C SER A 374 -15.89 23.10 24.05
N GLU A 375 -16.04 22.64 25.29
CA GLU A 375 -15.91 21.22 25.64
C GLU A 375 -17.01 20.37 24.99
N LYS A 376 -18.21 20.95 24.79
CA LYS A 376 -19.33 20.29 24.12
C LYS A 376 -18.99 19.96 22.66
N LEU A 377 -18.42 20.92 21.91
CA LEU A 377 -17.99 20.67 20.53
C LEU A 377 -16.85 19.64 20.46
N ALA A 378 -15.92 19.66 21.42
CA ALA A 378 -14.90 18.62 21.52
C ALA A 378 -15.50 17.23 21.76
N ASN A 379 -16.54 17.12 22.60
CA ASN A 379 -17.28 15.88 22.80
C ASN A 379 -18.06 15.44 21.55
N VAL A 380 -18.65 16.37 20.80
CA VAL A 380 -19.31 16.04 19.51
C VAL A 380 -18.29 15.51 18.50
N HIS A 381 -17.12 16.16 18.39
CA HIS A 381 -16.02 15.65 17.57
C HIS A 381 -15.65 14.22 17.99
N PHE A 382 -15.48 13.95 19.29
CA PHE A 382 -15.17 12.63 19.80
C PHE A 382 -16.17 11.56 19.35
N TRP A 383 -17.46 11.81 19.52
CA TRP A 383 -18.50 10.83 19.17
C TRP A 383 -18.62 10.62 17.67
N ILE A 384 -18.66 11.70 16.88
CA ILE A 384 -18.72 11.60 15.41
C ILE A 384 -17.48 10.89 14.87
N GLY A 385 -16.29 11.22 15.38
CA GLY A 385 -15.06 10.55 14.99
C GLY A 385 -15.07 9.05 15.34
N THR A 386 -15.54 8.70 16.54
CA THR A 386 -15.58 7.30 17.00
C THR A 386 -16.57 6.49 16.16
N THR A 387 -17.76 7.04 15.93
CA THR A 387 -18.76 6.44 15.02
C THR A 387 -18.23 6.34 13.59
N GLY A 388 -17.49 7.35 13.11
CA GLY A 388 -16.82 7.32 11.81
C GLY A 388 -15.84 6.16 11.67
N ILE A 389 -15.01 5.91 12.70
CA ILE A 389 -14.10 4.74 12.72
C ILE A 389 -14.89 3.43 12.64
N LEU A 390 -16.01 3.30 13.36
CA LEU A 390 -16.82 2.07 13.33
C LEU A 390 -17.44 1.82 11.95
N PHE A 391 -18.02 2.83 11.31
CA PHE A 391 -18.52 2.75 9.93
C PHE A 391 -17.40 2.59 8.90
N TYR A 392 -16.15 2.82 9.28
CA TYR A 392 -14.99 2.54 8.43
C TYR A 392 -14.53 1.08 8.57
N ALA A 393 -14.23 0.64 9.80
CA ALA A 393 -13.57 -0.63 10.04
C ALA A 393 -14.50 -1.83 9.94
N VAL A 394 -15.71 -1.76 10.51
CA VAL A 394 -16.64 -2.90 10.57
C VAL A 394 -17.05 -3.39 9.18
N PRO A 395 -17.45 -2.51 8.22
CA PRO A 395 -17.77 -2.95 6.87
C PRO A 395 -16.58 -3.57 6.14
N LEU A 396 -15.36 -3.11 6.40
CA LEU A 396 -14.16 -3.66 5.77
C LEU A 396 -13.76 -5.04 6.34
N TYR A 397 -14.00 -5.28 7.63
CA TYR A 397 -13.92 -6.63 8.18
C TYR A 397 -14.92 -7.56 7.49
N TRP A 398 -16.16 -7.10 7.29
CA TRP A 398 -17.14 -7.91 6.57
C TRP A 398 -16.73 -8.15 5.11
N GLY A 399 -16.26 -7.12 4.42
CA GLY A 399 -15.72 -7.21 3.08
C GLY A 399 -14.60 -8.23 2.95
N ALA A 400 -13.71 -8.31 3.95
CA ALA A 400 -12.62 -9.28 3.96
C ALA A 400 -13.09 -10.73 4.08
N PHE A 401 -14.07 -11.00 4.94
CA PHE A 401 -14.68 -12.32 5.03
C PHE A 401 -15.43 -12.67 3.75
N THR A 402 -16.20 -11.75 3.17
CA THR A 402 -16.85 -11.94 1.87
C THR A 402 -15.84 -12.27 0.78
N GLN A 403 -14.75 -11.50 0.69
CA GLN A 403 -13.66 -11.76 -0.24
C GLN A 403 -13.10 -13.17 -0.07
N THR A 404 -12.72 -13.53 1.16
CA THR A 404 -12.06 -14.81 1.42
C THR A 404 -12.97 -16.00 1.17
N LEU A 405 -14.22 -15.94 1.64
CA LEU A 405 -15.18 -17.02 1.47
C LEU A 405 -15.43 -17.28 -0.01
N MET A 406 -15.72 -16.22 -0.79
CA MET A 406 -15.92 -16.35 -2.23
C MET A 406 -14.66 -16.82 -2.97
N TRP A 407 -13.48 -16.35 -2.56
CA TRP A 407 -12.23 -16.75 -3.22
C TRP A 407 -11.92 -18.23 -3.03
N LYS A 408 -12.27 -18.79 -1.86
CA LYS A 408 -11.94 -20.17 -1.44
C LYS A 408 -13.04 -21.19 -1.68
N GLU A 409 -14.23 -20.77 -2.07
CA GLU A 409 -15.37 -21.68 -2.23
C GLU A 409 -15.24 -22.57 -3.47
N PHE A 410 -15.43 -23.87 -3.26
CA PHE A 410 -15.47 -24.90 -4.30
C PHE A 410 -16.83 -25.59 -4.32
N THR A 411 -17.32 -25.93 -5.51
CA THR A 411 -18.50 -26.77 -5.72
C THR A 411 -18.21 -28.22 -5.32
N ALA A 412 -19.25 -29.05 -5.23
CA ALA A 412 -19.11 -30.49 -4.99
C ALA A 412 -18.23 -31.19 -6.05
N ASP A 413 -18.22 -30.67 -7.28
CA ASP A 413 -17.40 -31.16 -8.39
C ASP A 413 -15.93 -30.71 -8.31
N GLY A 414 -15.56 -29.94 -7.29
CA GLY A 414 -14.20 -29.46 -7.07
C GLY A 414 -13.77 -28.30 -7.97
N LEU A 415 -14.73 -27.58 -8.57
CA LEU A 415 -14.50 -26.34 -9.32
C LEU A 415 -14.68 -25.13 -8.41
N LEU A 416 -14.02 -24.00 -8.71
CA LEU A 416 -14.29 -22.75 -7.98
C LEU A 416 -15.74 -22.33 -8.19
N ALA A 417 -16.44 -21.98 -7.11
CA ALA A 417 -17.81 -21.48 -7.20
C ALA A 417 -17.86 -20.08 -7.86
N TYR A 418 -16.91 -19.21 -7.50
CA TYR A 418 -16.80 -17.85 -8.01
C TYR A 418 -15.49 -17.66 -8.79
N PRO A 419 -15.25 -18.27 -9.97
CA PRO A 419 -13.97 -18.19 -10.68
C PRO A 419 -13.70 -16.80 -11.28
N ASN A 420 -14.74 -16.01 -11.57
CA ASN A 420 -14.55 -14.63 -12.03
C ASN A 420 -14.34 -13.69 -10.82
N PHE A 421 -13.21 -13.00 -10.79
CA PHE A 421 -12.87 -12.06 -9.71
C PHE A 421 -13.90 -10.93 -9.56
N MET A 422 -14.54 -10.52 -10.65
CA MET A 422 -15.51 -9.42 -10.65
C MET A 422 -16.79 -9.74 -9.88
N GLU A 423 -17.13 -11.03 -9.71
CA GLU A 423 -18.24 -11.45 -8.85
C GLU A 423 -17.98 -10.99 -7.40
N THR A 424 -16.77 -11.21 -6.88
CA THR A 424 -16.39 -10.72 -5.54
C THR A 424 -16.37 -9.20 -5.44
N VAL A 425 -15.84 -8.51 -6.45
CA VAL A 425 -15.80 -7.03 -6.46
C VAL A 425 -17.22 -6.45 -6.36
N SER A 426 -18.17 -7.00 -7.11
CA SER A 426 -19.57 -6.55 -7.07
C SER A 426 -20.19 -6.66 -5.67
N GLN A 427 -19.83 -7.70 -4.91
CA GLN A 427 -20.36 -7.94 -3.57
C GLN A 427 -19.77 -7.02 -2.50
N ILE A 428 -18.59 -6.45 -2.72
CA ILE A 428 -17.92 -5.59 -1.73
C ILE A 428 -18.13 -4.08 -1.94
N ILE A 429 -18.69 -3.66 -3.08
CA ILE A 429 -19.04 -2.25 -3.35
C ILE A 429 -19.91 -1.63 -2.23
N PRO A 430 -20.95 -2.31 -1.68
CA PRO A 430 -21.72 -1.76 -0.56
C PRO A 430 -20.88 -1.44 0.68
N PHE A 431 -19.82 -2.21 0.95
CA PHE A 431 -18.89 -1.92 2.05
C PHE A 431 -18.04 -0.68 1.76
N TYR A 432 -17.73 -0.38 0.49
CA TYR A 432 -17.08 0.88 0.10
C TYR A 432 -17.98 2.10 0.27
N HIS A 433 -19.30 1.96 0.11
CA HIS A 433 -20.25 3.03 0.46
C HIS A 433 -20.19 3.34 1.96
N LEU A 434 -20.24 2.31 2.80
CA LEU A 434 -20.18 2.49 4.26
C LEU A 434 -18.83 3.04 4.72
N ARG A 435 -17.71 2.56 4.15
CA ARG A 435 -16.38 3.14 4.40
C ARG A 435 -16.34 4.63 4.08
N THR A 436 -16.88 5.02 2.92
CA THR A 436 -16.95 6.42 2.49
C THR A 436 -17.78 7.26 3.46
N PHE A 437 -18.90 6.72 3.94
CA PHE A 437 -19.71 7.36 4.97
C PHE A 437 -18.94 7.53 6.29
N GLY A 438 -18.25 6.49 6.77
CA GLY A 438 -17.41 6.56 7.97
C GLY A 438 -16.28 7.59 7.86
N GLY A 439 -15.59 7.64 6.72
CA GLY A 439 -14.56 8.64 6.44
C GLY A 439 -15.12 10.07 6.39
N THR A 440 -16.33 10.25 5.84
CA THR A 440 -17.03 11.54 5.82
C THR A 440 -17.36 12.03 7.23
N LEU A 441 -17.88 11.15 8.10
CA LEU A 441 -18.14 11.47 9.50
C LEU A 441 -16.86 11.91 10.21
N TYR A 442 -15.77 11.16 10.04
CA TYR A 442 -14.49 11.50 10.65
C TYR A 442 -14.00 12.89 10.23
N LEU A 443 -14.10 13.21 8.93
CA LEU A 443 -13.74 14.53 8.40
C LEU A 443 -14.64 15.66 8.94
N ILE A 444 -15.95 15.42 9.09
CA ILE A 444 -16.87 16.37 9.75
C ILE A 444 -16.40 16.64 11.18
N GLY A 445 -15.98 15.60 11.90
CA GLY A 445 -15.36 15.73 13.22
C GLY A 445 -14.15 16.66 13.22
N VAL A 446 -13.26 16.52 12.24
CA VAL A 446 -12.09 17.40 12.08
C VAL A 446 -12.49 18.85 11.79
N VAL A 447 -13.51 19.08 10.97
CA VAL A 447 -14.02 20.45 10.73
C VAL A 447 -14.54 21.07 12.03
N ILE A 448 -15.25 20.31 12.87
CA ILE A 448 -15.72 20.76 14.19
C ILE A 448 -14.54 21.09 15.10
N MET A 449 -13.49 20.26 15.10
CA MET A 449 -12.25 20.54 15.82
C MET A 449 -11.65 21.86 15.39
N ILE A 450 -11.47 22.06 14.09
CA ILE A 450 -10.85 23.28 13.53
C ILE A 450 -11.61 24.52 13.96
N TYR A 451 -12.94 24.49 13.84
CA TYR A 451 -13.78 25.59 14.30
C TYR A 451 -13.57 25.88 15.80
N ASN A 452 -13.55 24.85 16.63
CA ASN A 452 -13.34 24.98 18.08
C ASN A 452 -11.95 25.54 18.43
N LEU A 453 -10.91 25.07 17.74
CA LEU A 453 -9.52 25.52 17.92
C LEU A 453 -9.33 26.97 17.45
N ILE A 454 -9.91 27.36 16.31
CA ILE A 454 -9.88 28.75 15.82
C ILE A 454 -10.57 29.68 16.81
N LYS A 455 -11.75 29.31 17.31
CA LYS A 455 -12.46 30.10 18.32
C LYS A 455 -11.64 30.22 19.61
N THR A 456 -11.01 29.14 20.05
CA THR A 456 -10.10 29.13 21.21
C THR A 456 -8.94 30.10 20.99
N ALA A 457 -8.25 30.02 19.84
CA ALA A 457 -7.15 30.91 19.51
C ALA A 457 -7.55 32.40 19.47
N LYS A 458 -8.76 32.71 18.96
CA LYS A 458 -9.30 34.07 18.91
C LYS A 458 -9.71 34.64 20.28
N GLN A 459 -10.00 33.78 21.26
CA GLN A 459 -10.35 34.22 22.63
C GLN A 459 -9.15 34.61 23.46
N GLY A 460 -7.96 34.13 23.09
CA GLY A 460 -6.73 34.30 23.84
C GLY A 460 -5.67 35.08 23.09
N SER A 461 -4.49 35.17 23.71
CA SER A 461 -3.30 35.78 23.14
C SER A 461 -2.18 34.76 23.04
N PHE A 462 -1.56 34.64 21.88
CA PHE A 462 -0.49 33.66 21.68
C PHE A 462 0.73 33.93 22.57
N VAL A 463 1.08 32.96 23.41
CA VAL A 463 2.27 32.97 24.27
C VAL A 463 3.46 32.45 23.47
N ALA A 464 4.12 33.38 22.76
CA ALA A 464 5.25 33.04 21.89
C ALA A 464 6.45 32.47 22.64
N THR A 465 6.68 32.94 23.86
CA THR A 465 7.75 32.47 24.74
C THR A 465 7.23 32.29 26.16
N GLU A 466 7.63 31.21 26.83
CA GLU A 466 7.28 30.92 28.23
C GLU A 466 8.57 30.95 29.08
N GLU A 467 8.65 31.83 30.08
CA GLU A 467 9.79 31.90 31.01
C GLU A 467 9.79 30.66 31.91
N ALA A 468 10.97 30.08 32.13
CA ALA A 468 11.20 28.98 33.05
C ALA A 468 12.56 29.13 33.75
N SER A 469 12.68 28.53 34.93
CA SER A 469 13.96 28.40 35.63
C SER A 469 14.22 26.96 36.07
N ALA A 470 15.49 26.60 36.14
CA ALA A 470 15.93 25.33 36.72
C ALA A 470 17.37 25.44 37.24
N PRO A 471 17.75 24.65 38.25
CA PRO A 471 19.15 24.53 38.64
C PRO A 471 20.02 24.05 37.46
N ALA A 472 21.28 24.51 37.44
CA ALA A 472 22.28 23.97 36.51
C ALA A 472 22.48 22.45 36.73
N LEU A 473 22.89 21.74 35.68
CA LEU A 473 23.15 20.30 35.77
C LEU A 473 24.36 20.02 36.67
N GLU A 474 24.15 19.43 37.84
CA GLU A 474 25.25 19.09 38.75
C GLU A 474 26.11 17.92 38.23
N LYS A 475 27.44 18.00 38.37
CA LYS A 475 28.31 16.84 38.11
C LYS A 475 28.25 15.90 39.31
N ILE A 476 27.68 14.71 39.16
CA ILE A 476 27.65 13.69 40.21
C ILE A 476 29.02 12.99 40.29
N PRO A 477 29.69 12.94 41.46
CA PRO A 477 30.95 12.21 41.63
C PRO A 477 30.81 10.72 41.32
N SER A 478 31.84 10.10 40.73
CA SER A 478 31.87 8.66 40.41
C SER A 478 31.60 7.76 41.63
N THR A 479 32.01 8.21 42.81
CA THR A 479 31.78 7.52 44.10
C THR A 479 30.31 7.40 44.49
N LYS A 480 29.44 8.34 44.07
CA LYS A 480 27.98 8.29 44.29
C LYS A 480 27.23 7.45 43.24
N MET A 481 27.94 6.92 42.25
CA MET A 481 27.38 6.11 41.16
C MET A 481 27.70 4.62 41.33
N PHE A 482 28.42 4.23 42.39
CA PHE A 482 28.72 2.83 42.70
C PHE A 482 27.44 2.04 43.03
N GLY A 483 27.22 0.91 42.33
CA GLY A 483 26.04 0.05 42.52
C GLY A 483 24.77 0.48 41.77
N GLU A 484 24.85 1.47 40.88
CA GLU A 484 23.69 1.85 40.06
C GLU A 484 23.38 0.81 38.98
N SER A 485 22.08 0.62 38.68
CA SER A 485 21.66 -0.25 37.58
C SER A 485 22.14 0.31 36.23
N ILE A 486 22.50 -0.58 35.30
CA ILE A 486 22.92 -0.24 33.92
C ILE A 486 21.97 0.75 33.25
N HIS A 487 20.65 0.59 33.42
CA HIS A 487 19.68 1.48 32.81
C HIS A 487 19.77 2.93 33.32
N LYS A 488 19.89 3.12 34.64
CA LYS A 488 20.07 4.45 35.25
C LYS A 488 21.36 5.14 34.77
N TRP A 489 22.40 4.37 34.49
CA TRP A 489 23.64 4.87 33.90
C TRP A 489 23.41 5.34 32.45
N LEU A 490 22.72 4.53 31.63
CA LEU A 490 22.38 4.87 30.24
C LEU A 490 21.55 6.17 30.15
N GLU A 491 20.56 6.32 31.02
CA GLU A 491 19.70 7.53 31.08
C GLU A 491 20.46 8.83 31.35
N ARG A 492 21.67 8.77 31.92
CA ARG A 492 22.49 9.97 32.17
C ARG A 492 23.47 10.26 31.04
N LYS A 493 23.66 9.30 30.12
CA LYS A 493 24.63 9.39 29.02
C LYS A 493 23.93 9.28 27.66
N PRO A 494 23.37 10.40 27.15
CA PRO A 494 22.62 10.41 25.90
C PRO A 494 23.35 9.79 24.71
N ILE A 495 24.66 10.06 24.55
CA ILE A 495 25.45 9.49 23.45
C ILE A 495 25.52 7.97 23.54
N GLN A 496 25.69 7.43 24.76
CA GLN A 496 25.70 5.98 24.97
C GLN A 496 24.30 5.38 24.78
N PHE A 497 23.26 6.09 25.20
CA PHE A 497 21.88 5.69 24.95
C PHE A 497 21.60 5.57 23.43
N ILE A 498 22.01 6.57 22.65
CA ILE A 498 21.90 6.56 21.18
C ILE A 498 22.69 5.38 20.58
N PHE A 499 23.94 5.21 20.99
CA PHE A 499 24.81 4.13 20.51
C PHE A 499 24.20 2.73 20.75
N TRP A 500 23.73 2.46 21.97
CA TRP A 500 23.09 1.18 22.27
C TRP A 500 21.73 1.00 21.60
N SER A 501 21.00 2.09 21.36
CA SER A 501 19.78 2.05 20.54
C SER A 501 20.09 1.66 19.10
N ILE A 502 21.15 2.24 18.48
CA ILE A 502 21.64 1.87 17.14
C ILE A 502 21.97 0.38 17.10
N ILE A 503 22.74 -0.13 18.08
CA ILE A 503 23.08 -1.55 18.14
C ILE A 503 21.83 -2.41 18.24
N ALA A 504 20.92 -2.08 19.16
CA ALA A 504 19.71 -2.87 19.39
C ALA A 504 18.85 -3.00 18.12
N VAL A 505 18.67 -1.92 17.36
CA VAL A 505 17.83 -1.93 16.16
C VAL A 505 18.56 -2.50 14.93
N SER A 506 19.88 -2.33 14.84
CA SER A 506 20.67 -2.85 13.72
C SER A 506 20.83 -4.37 13.75
N ILE A 507 20.87 -5.01 14.94
CA ILE A 507 21.04 -6.47 15.04
C ILE A 507 19.94 -7.21 14.27
N GLY A 508 18.67 -6.84 14.46
CA GLY A 508 17.56 -7.48 13.78
C GLY A 508 17.60 -7.29 12.26
N GLY A 509 17.94 -6.08 11.81
CA GLY A 509 18.05 -5.77 10.38
C GLY A 509 19.18 -6.54 9.72
N LEU A 510 20.37 -6.57 10.33
CA LEU A 510 21.52 -7.30 9.80
C LEU A 510 21.25 -8.81 9.72
N LEU A 511 20.66 -9.40 10.76
CA LEU A 511 20.35 -10.83 10.79
C LEU A 511 19.23 -11.23 9.82
N GLN A 512 18.34 -10.30 9.47
CA GLN A 512 17.28 -10.54 8.48
C GLN A 512 17.78 -10.36 7.04
N LEU A 513 18.57 -9.31 6.78
CA LEU A 513 18.97 -8.92 5.41
C LEU A 513 20.23 -9.64 4.92
N ILE A 514 21.25 -9.86 5.76
CA ILE A 514 22.52 -10.46 5.32
C ILE A 514 22.34 -11.90 4.81
N PRO A 515 21.63 -12.82 5.49
CA PRO A 515 21.45 -14.17 4.97
C PRO A 515 20.74 -14.19 3.62
N MET A 516 19.82 -13.26 3.37
CA MET A 516 19.14 -13.13 2.07
C MET A 516 20.06 -12.61 0.97
N ALA A 517 21.04 -11.77 1.30
CA ALA A 517 22.02 -11.27 0.34
C ALA A 517 23.08 -12.32 -0.03
N VAL A 518 23.51 -13.13 0.94
CA VAL A 518 24.70 -14.01 0.78
C VAL A 518 24.34 -15.45 0.41
N VAL A 519 23.21 -15.98 0.88
CA VAL A 519 22.84 -17.38 0.70
C VAL A 519 22.07 -17.56 -0.61
N LYS A 520 22.75 -17.99 -1.67
CA LYS A 520 22.17 -18.16 -3.02
C LYS A 520 20.95 -19.07 -3.07
N SER A 521 20.85 -20.07 -2.19
CA SER A 521 19.67 -20.96 -2.13
C SER A 521 18.39 -20.26 -1.67
N ASN A 522 18.48 -19.06 -1.07
CA ASN A 522 17.30 -18.24 -0.77
C ASN A 522 16.66 -17.60 -2.00
N ILE A 523 17.40 -17.53 -3.12
CA ILE A 523 16.97 -16.91 -4.38
C ILE A 523 17.33 -17.85 -5.54
N PRO A 524 16.63 -18.99 -5.66
CA PRO A 524 16.89 -19.94 -6.73
C PRO A 524 16.64 -19.27 -8.09
N ILE A 525 17.61 -19.33 -8.99
CA ILE A 525 17.48 -18.82 -10.36
C ILE A 525 16.77 -19.87 -11.20
N ILE A 526 15.80 -19.45 -12.02
CA ILE A 526 15.14 -20.29 -13.01
C ILE A 526 15.76 -19.97 -14.37
N GLU A 527 16.42 -20.95 -15.01
CA GLU A 527 17.19 -20.72 -16.25
C GLU A 527 16.36 -20.19 -17.43
N SER A 528 15.05 -20.53 -17.45
CA SER A 528 14.12 -20.04 -18.46
C SER A 528 13.73 -18.57 -18.28
N VAL A 529 13.97 -17.98 -17.10
CA VAL A 529 13.67 -16.58 -16.83
C VAL A 529 14.66 -15.68 -17.56
N LYS A 530 14.13 -14.77 -18.39
CA LYS A 530 14.94 -13.86 -19.22
C LYS A 530 14.79 -12.40 -18.76
N PRO A 531 15.80 -11.55 -18.97
CA PRO A 531 15.63 -10.10 -18.84
C PRO A 531 14.44 -9.58 -19.63
N TYR A 532 13.81 -8.51 -19.16
CA TYR A 532 12.78 -7.81 -19.91
C TYR A 532 13.32 -7.30 -21.24
N THR A 533 12.51 -7.32 -22.29
CA THR A 533 12.87 -6.57 -23.51
C THR A 533 12.84 -5.06 -23.24
N PRO A 534 13.48 -4.22 -24.08
CA PRO A 534 13.39 -2.77 -23.93
C PRO A 534 11.95 -2.24 -23.90
N LEU A 535 11.03 -2.81 -24.69
CA LEU A 535 9.61 -2.42 -24.69
C LEU A 535 8.91 -2.80 -23.39
N GLU A 536 9.15 -4.01 -22.90
CA GLU A 536 8.62 -4.48 -21.61
C GLU A 536 9.14 -3.64 -20.45
N LEU A 537 10.41 -3.21 -20.49
CA LEU A 537 10.98 -2.35 -19.46
C LEU A 537 10.33 -0.96 -19.45
N GLN A 538 10.07 -0.38 -20.62
CA GLN A 538 9.28 0.86 -20.73
C GLN A 538 7.85 0.65 -20.19
N GLY A 539 7.21 -0.46 -20.56
CA GLY A 539 5.86 -0.79 -20.10
C GLY A 539 5.74 -0.99 -18.60
N ARG A 540 6.77 -1.58 -18.00
CA ARG A 540 6.89 -1.78 -16.57
C ARG A 540 7.00 -0.44 -15.83
N ASP A 541 7.71 0.53 -16.39
CA ASP A 541 7.76 1.88 -15.84
C ASP A 541 6.41 2.59 -15.94
N VAL A 542 5.65 2.39 -17.02
CA VAL A 542 4.27 2.88 -17.14
C VAL A 542 3.36 2.23 -16.08
N TYR A 543 3.51 0.92 -15.84
CA TYR A 543 2.77 0.20 -14.78
C TYR A 543 3.03 0.79 -13.39
N ILE A 544 4.28 1.16 -13.11
CA ILE A 544 4.71 1.84 -11.89
C ILE A 544 4.14 3.25 -11.82
N GLN A 545 4.27 4.03 -12.90
CA GLN A 545 3.82 5.42 -13.01
C GLN A 545 2.33 5.59 -12.76
N GLU A 546 1.51 4.66 -13.28
CA GLU A 546 0.06 4.69 -13.09
C GLU A 546 -0.40 4.04 -11.78
N GLY A 547 0.54 3.53 -10.97
CA GLY A 547 0.25 2.92 -9.68
C GLY A 547 -0.61 1.66 -9.78
N CYS A 548 -0.49 0.89 -10.87
CA CYS A 548 -1.31 -0.31 -11.11
C CYS A 548 -1.15 -1.37 -9.99
N VAL A 549 0.02 -1.41 -9.35
CA VAL A 549 0.33 -2.26 -8.19
C VAL A 549 -0.56 -2.00 -6.96
N ASN A 550 -1.20 -0.82 -6.89
CA ASN A 550 -2.12 -0.48 -5.81
C ASN A 550 -3.46 -1.23 -5.90
N CYS A 551 -3.78 -1.77 -7.08
CA CYS A 551 -5.02 -2.50 -7.35
C CYS A 551 -4.78 -3.99 -7.62
N HIS A 552 -3.68 -4.29 -8.31
CA HIS A 552 -3.32 -5.62 -8.78
C HIS A 552 -2.09 -6.15 -8.06
N SER A 553 -2.16 -7.38 -7.57
CA SER A 553 -0.97 -8.11 -7.14
C SER A 553 -0.33 -8.83 -8.34
N GLN A 554 0.95 -9.13 -8.20
CA GLN A 554 1.71 -10.01 -9.10
C GLN A 554 2.31 -11.17 -8.28
N MET A 555 1.49 -11.82 -7.47
CA MET A 555 1.93 -12.79 -6.48
C MET A 555 0.82 -13.81 -6.21
N VAL A 556 0.84 -14.92 -6.96
CA VAL A 556 -0.09 -16.05 -6.77
C VAL A 556 0.38 -16.89 -5.59
N ARG A 557 -0.45 -17.01 -4.55
CA ARG A 557 -0.12 -17.78 -3.34
C ARG A 557 -0.31 -19.28 -3.57
N PRO A 558 0.39 -20.16 -2.82
CA PRO A 558 0.32 -21.62 -2.95
C PRO A 558 -0.96 -22.21 -2.32
N PHE A 559 -2.12 -21.60 -2.57
CA PHE A 559 -3.42 -22.12 -2.20
C PHE A 559 -4.11 -22.70 -3.42
N ARG A 560 -4.76 -23.86 -3.29
CA ARG A 560 -5.54 -24.46 -4.38
C ARG A 560 -6.52 -23.47 -5.00
N SER A 561 -7.18 -22.66 -4.16
CA SER A 561 -8.14 -21.65 -4.62
C SER A 561 -7.52 -20.54 -5.48
N GLU A 562 -6.23 -20.24 -5.28
CA GLU A 562 -5.52 -19.27 -6.11
C GLU A 562 -4.92 -19.93 -7.34
N THR A 563 -4.35 -21.13 -7.19
CA THR A 563 -3.75 -21.80 -8.34
C THR A 563 -4.79 -22.21 -9.37
N GLU A 564 -5.98 -22.62 -8.91
CA GLU A 564 -7.12 -22.89 -9.81
C GLU A 564 -7.66 -21.64 -10.49
N ARG A 565 -7.51 -20.47 -9.86
CA ARG A 565 -8.03 -19.21 -10.40
C ARG A 565 -7.05 -18.56 -11.38
N TYR A 566 -5.79 -18.48 -10.98
CA TYR A 566 -4.77 -17.66 -11.62
C TYR A 566 -3.72 -18.47 -12.38
N GLY A 567 -3.48 -19.74 -12.01
CA GLY A 567 -2.43 -20.58 -12.58
C GLY A 567 -1.36 -20.96 -11.54
N GLU A 568 -0.20 -21.44 -11.99
CA GLU A 568 0.88 -21.91 -11.10
C GLU A 568 1.26 -20.84 -10.07
N TYR A 569 1.46 -21.24 -8.80
CA TYR A 569 1.87 -20.30 -7.75
C TYR A 569 3.23 -19.65 -8.05
N SER A 570 3.45 -18.46 -7.52
CA SER A 570 4.65 -17.67 -7.79
C SER A 570 5.88 -18.15 -7.01
N LYS A 571 7.02 -18.23 -7.70
CA LYS A 571 8.31 -18.74 -7.21
C LYS A 571 9.33 -17.61 -7.14
N ALA A 572 10.23 -17.68 -6.17
CA ALA A 572 11.28 -16.69 -5.93
C ALA A 572 12.07 -16.33 -7.20
N GLY A 573 12.44 -17.34 -7.98
CA GLY A 573 13.27 -17.20 -9.18
C GLY A 573 12.62 -16.46 -10.35
N GLU A 574 11.31 -16.23 -10.32
CA GLU A 574 10.60 -15.49 -11.37
C GLU A 574 10.90 -13.99 -11.34
N PHE A 575 11.27 -13.46 -10.18
CA PHE A 575 11.36 -12.02 -9.93
C PHE A 575 12.82 -11.52 -9.83
N VAL A 576 13.80 -12.32 -10.29
CA VAL A 576 15.23 -12.02 -10.12
C VAL A 576 15.70 -10.77 -10.86
N TYR A 577 14.92 -10.27 -11.82
CA TYR A 577 15.20 -9.04 -12.58
C TYR A 577 14.22 -7.90 -12.25
N ASP A 578 13.42 -8.04 -11.21
CA ASP A 578 12.43 -7.03 -10.81
C ASP A 578 13.03 -5.99 -9.88
N HIS A 579 13.38 -4.83 -10.45
CA HIS A 579 13.84 -3.65 -9.71
C HIS A 579 12.81 -2.52 -9.84
N PRO A 580 11.97 -2.22 -8.83
CA PRO A 580 11.75 -2.95 -7.57
C PRO A 580 10.75 -4.11 -7.72
N PHE A 581 10.56 -4.97 -6.73
CA PHE A 581 9.46 -5.96 -6.77
C PHE A 581 8.07 -5.27 -6.88
N LEU A 582 7.08 -5.95 -7.48
CA LEU A 582 5.72 -5.39 -7.71
C LEU A 582 4.60 -6.25 -7.10
N TRP A 583 4.84 -6.83 -5.91
CA TRP A 583 3.83 -7.62 -5.20
C TRP A 583 2.90 -6.70 -4.40
N GLY A 584 1.81 -6.25 -5.03
CA GLY A 584 0.83 -5.36 -4.39
C GLY A 584 0.22 -5.97 -3.12
N SER A 585 -0.10 -5.15 -2.11
CA SER A 585 -0.58 -5.57 -0.78
C SER A 585 -2.09 -5.76 -0.65
N ARG A 586 -2.86 -5.47 -1.71
CA ARG A 586 -4.32 -5.58 -1.77
C ARG A 586 -4.78 -5.98 -3.17
N ARG A 587 -5.90 -6.70 -3.26
CA ARG A 587 -6.57 -7.02 -4.52
C ARG A 587 -7.92 -6.32 -4.59
N THR A 588 -7.96 -5.25 -5.36
CA THR A 588 -9.22 -4.64 -5.85
C THR A 588 -9.45 -4.93 -7.33
N GLY A 589 -8.38 -5.31 -8.05
CA GLY A 589 -8.41 -6.08 -9.29
C GLY A 589 -7.83 -7.48 -9.09
N PRO A 590 -7.93 -8.36 -10.12
CA PRO A 590 -7.35 -9.70 -10.08
C PRO A 590 -5.82 -9.67 -9.99
N ASP A 591 -5.23 -10.79 -9.58
CA ASP A 591 -3.78 -11.00 -9.71
C ASP A 591 -3.37 -11.10 -11.19
N LEU A 592 -2.23 -10.53 -11.55
CA LEU A 592 -1.75 -10.44 -12.93
C LEU A 592 -0.53 -11.30 -13.23
N ALA A 593 0.02 -12.04 -12.26
CA ALA A 593 1.31 -12.74 -12.42
C ALA A 593 1.35 -13.78 -13.54
N ARG A 594 0.18 -14.18 -14.07
CA ARG A 594 0.01 -15.18 -15.14
C ARG A 594 -0.74 -14.64 -16.35
N THR A 595 -0.95 -13.33 -16.45
CA THR A 595 -1.78 -12.74 -17.52
C THR A 595 -1.17 -12.88 -18.91
N GLY A 596 0.15 -13.04 -19.03
CA GLY A 596 0.85 -13.22 -20.30
C GLY A 596 0.90 -14.67 -20.81
N VAL A 597 0.46 -15.64 -20.01
CA VAL A 597 0.54 -17.06 -20.37
C VAL A 597 -0.55 -17.37 -21.40
N LEU A 598 -0.18 -17.51 -22.68
CA LEU A 598 -1.10 -17.69 -23.82
C LEU A 598 -2.20 -18.74 -23.64
N THR A 599 -1.86 -19.84 -22.98
CA THR A 599 -2.74 -20.99 -22.69
C THR A 599 -3.31 -20.97 -21.27
N GLY A 600 -3.03 -19.90 -20.52
CA GLY A 600 -3.47 -19.70 -19.15
C GLY A 600 -4.87 -19.11 -19.07
N LYS A 601 -5.54 -19.36 -17.93
CA LYS A 601 -6.94 -18.92 -17.69
C LYS A 601 -7.12 -17.40 -17.72
N LEU A 602 -6.06 -16.64 -17.44
CA LEU A 602 -6.07 -15.18 -17.37
C LEU A 602 -5.72 -14.50 -18.69
N TYR A 603 -5.31 -15.25 -19.72
CA TYR A 603 -4.86 -14.65 -20.97
C TYR A 603 -5.91 -13.75 -21.59
N LYS A 604 -5.45 -12.60 -22.07
CA LYS A 604 -6.22 -11.65 -22.88
C LYS A 604 -5.34 -11.17 -24.03
N SER A 605 -5.97 -10.90 -25.16
CA SER A 605 -5.27 -10.44 -26.36
C SER A 605 -4.79 -8.99 -26.23
N ASN A 606 -3.84 -8.60 -27.08
CA ASN A 606 -3.39 -7.20 -27.14
C ASN A 606 -4.55 -6.24 -27.42
N ALA A 607 -5.46 -6.61 -28.33
CA ALA A 607 -6.65 -5.81 -28.65
C ALA A 607 -7.60 -5.68 -27.44
N TRP A 608 -7.78 -6.77 -26.68
CA TRP A 608 -8.56 -6.72 -25.45
C TRP A 608 -7.92 -5.78 -24.43
N HIS A 609 -6.61 -5.89 -24.19
CA HIS A 609 -5.92 -5.01 -23.24
C HIS A 609 -5.99 -3.54 -23.68
N TYR A 610 -5.88 -3.26 -24.98
CA TYR A 610 -6.01 -1.92 -25.53
C TYR A 610 -7.39 -1.33 -25.21
N GLU A 611 -8.48 -2.00 -25.60
CA GLU A 611 -9.84 -1.51 -25.33
C GLU A 611 -10.15 -1.49 -23.82
N HIS A 612 -9.60 -2.42 -23.04
CA HIS A 612 -9.77 -2.46 -21.58
C HIS A 612 -9.16 -1.23 -20.89
N MET A 613 -7.98 -0.79 -21.34
CA MET A 613 -7.34 0.40 -20.79
C MET A 613 -8.05 1.69 -21.24
N ILE A 614 -8.61 1.73 -22.46
CA ILE A 614 -9.42 2.85 -22.93
C ILE A 614 -10.68 3.01 -22.09
N ASN A 615 -11.43 1.92 -21.89
CA ASN A 615 -12.68 1.93 -21.13
C ASN A 615 -12.98 0.54 -20.51
N PRO A 616 -12.55 0.26 -19.27
CA PRO A 616 -12.79 -1.02 -18.65
C PRO A 616 -14.28 -1.26 -18.37
N GLN A 617 -15.09 -0.21 -18.18
CA GLN A 617 -16.54 -0.31 -17.95
C GLN A 617 -17.32 -0.75 -19.20
N SER A 618 -16.81 -0.51 -20.42
CA SER A 618 -17.47 -1.06 -21.62
C SER A 618 -17.24 -2.56 -21.80
N ILE A 619 -16.21 -3.12 -21.16
CA ILE A 619 -15.96 -4.56 -21.14
C ILE A 619 -16.66 -5.21 -19.96
N ASN A 620 -16.63 -4.57 -18.79
CA ASN A 620 -17.32 -5.04 -17.59
C ASN A 620 -17.98 -3.86 -16.86
N PRO A 621 -19.32 -3.74 -16.89
CA PRO A 621 -20.05 -2.61 -16.30
C PRO A 621 -19.83 -2.40 -14.80
N VAL A 622 -19.44 -3.45 -14.06
CA VAL A 622 -19.17 -3.36 -12.61
C VAL A 622 -17.70 -3.13 -12.28
N SER A 623 -16.85 -2.87 -13.27
CA SER A 623 -15.43 -2.56 -13.06
C SER A 623 -15.23 -1.28 -12.27
N VAL A 624 -14.42 -1.36 -11.21
CA VAL A 624 -13.96 -0.20 -10.43
C VAL A 624 -12.65 0.40 -10.95
N MET A 625 -12.08 -0.19 -12.00
CA MET A 625 -10.82 0.28 -12.60
C MET A 625 -11.02 1.64 -13.29
N PRO A 626 -10.13 2.62 -13.10
CA PRO A 626 -10.17 3.87 -13.85
C PRO A 626 -9.86 3.66 -15.34
N LYS A 627 -10.28 4.61 -16.17
CA LYS A 627 -9.93 4.67 -17.60
C LYS A 627 -8.53 5.28 -17.77
N TYR A 628 -7.78 4.83 -18.77
CA TYR A 628 -6.44 5.30 -19.12
C TYR A 628 -6.30 5.72 -20.61
N PRO A 629 -7.21 6.51 -21.19
CA PRO A 629 -7.19 6.83 -22.63
C PRO A 629 -5.97 7.67 -23.06
N TRP A 630 -5.29 8.35 -22.13
CA TRP A 630 -4.06 9.10 -22.44
C TRP A 630 -2.89 8.18 -22.78
N LEU A 631 -2.82 6.96 -22.26
CA LEU A 631 -1.72 6.03 -22.56
C LEU A 631 -1.67 5.68 -24.05
N ALA A 632 -2.80 5.72 -24.74
CA ALA A 632 -2.88 5.52 -26.19
C ALA A 632 -2.40 6.73 -27.01
N LYS A 633 -2.15 7.87 -26.37
CA LYS A 633 -1.74 9.13 -27.00
C LYS A 633 -0.33 9.55 -26.57
N ASN A 634 0.02 9.30 -25.32
CA ASN A 634 1.33 9.59 -24.77
C ASN A 634 2.37 8.68 -25.40
N LYS A 635 3.52 9.27 -25.73
CA LYS A 635 4.64 8.54 -26.32
C LYS A 635 5.61 8.09 -25.24
N ILE A 636 6.22 6.92 -25.43
CA ILE A 636 7.35 6.51 -24.62
C ILE A 636 8.59 7.36 -24.91
N ASP A 637 9.43 7.60 -23.89
CA ASP A 637 10.68 8.32 -24.06
C ASP A 637 11.83 7.39 -24.45
N LEU A 638 12.10 7.32 -25.76
CA LEU A 638 13.17 6.51 -26.35
C LEU A 638 14.58 7.00 -25.99
N SER A 639 14.74 8.24 -25.51
CA SER A 639 16.05 8.77 -25.12
C SER A 639 16.58 8.11 -23.83
N THR A 640 15.67 7.58 -23.01
CA THR A 640 16.02 6.93 -21.74
C THR A 640 16.36 5.45 -21.88
N THR A 641 16.01 4.80 -23.01
CA THR A 641 16.14 3.34 -23.17
C THR A 641 17.58 2.85 -22.95
N ALA A 642 18.57 3.53 -23.54
CA ALA A 642 19.98 3.16 -23.37
C ALA A 642 20.43 3.27 -21.90
N ALA A 643 20.03 4.34 -21.21
CA ALA A 643 20.33 4.52 -19.79
C ALA A 643 19.68 3.44 -18.91
N LYS A 644 18.45 3.03 -19.23
CA LYS A 644 17.74 1.94 -18.53
C LYS A 644 18.47 0.60 -18.69
N ILE A 645 18.87 0.24 -19.91
CA ILE A 645 19.62 -0.99 -20.17
C ILE A 645 20.96 -0.98 -19.44
N ASN A 646 21.70 0.14 -19.50
CA ASN A 646 22.97 0.28 -18.78
C ASN A 646 22.78 0.17 -17.27
N ALA A 647 21.76 0.80 -16.69
CA ALA A 647 21.44 0.69 -15.28
C ALA A 647 21.11 -0.75 -14.87
N MET A 648 20.30 -1.46 -15.66
CA MET A 648 19.98 -2.86 -15.41
C MET A 648 21.23 -3.75 -15.50
N ARG A 649 22.14 -3.50 -16.45
CA ARG A 649 23.45 -4.17 -16.52
C ARG A 649 24.28 -3.92 -15.26
N MET A 650 24.34 -2.68 -14.77
CA MET A 650 25.04 -2.33 -13.51
C MET A 650 24.44 -3.03 -12.29
N LEU A 651 23.12 -3.24 -12.30
CA LEU A 651 22.38 -3.98 -11.27
C LEU A 651 22.50 -5.51 -11.41
N GLY A 652 23.23 -6.01 -12.41
CA GLY A 652 23.50 -7.44 -12.61
C GLY A 652 22.51 -8.17 -13.52
N VAL A 653 21.63 -7.46 -14.22
CA VAL A 653 20.74 -8.06 -15.23
C VAL A 653 21.56 -8.39 -16.50
N PRO A 654 21.52 -9.64 -17.01
CA PRO A 654 22.44 -10.12 -18.04
C PRO A 654 22.02 -9.69 -19.47
N TYR A 655 21.96 -8.39 -19.74
CA TYR A 655 21.94 -7.89 -21.11
C TYR A 655 23.32 -8.02 -21.74
N ALA A 656 23.37 -8.27 -23.05
CA ALA A 656 24.62 -8.29 -23.80
C ALA A 656 25.34 -6.94 -23.73
N GLU A 657 26.67 -6.98 -23.75
CA GLU A 657 27.47 -5.76 -23.83
C GLU A 657 27.23 -5.03 -25.16
N GLY A 658 26.98 -3.71 -25.09
CA GLY A 658 26.64 -2.89 -26.27
C GLY A 658 25.16 -2.94 -26.66
N TYR A 659 24.33 -3.74 -25.99
CA TYR A 659 22.90 -3.89 -26.32
C TYR A 659 22.13 -2.57 -26.27
N GLU A 660 22.56 -1.62 -25.44
CA GLU A 660 22.00 -0.28 -25.34
C GLU A 660 21.94 0.48 -26.68
N SER A 661 22.82 0.16 -27.64
CA SER A 661 22.88 0.80 -28.96
C SER A 661 21.80 0.30 -29.92
N GLN A 662 21.32 -0.93 -29.74
CA GLN A 662 20.28 -1.56 -30.58
C GLN A 662 18.92 -1.66 -29.88
N ALA A 663 18.85 -1.31 -28.59
CA ALA A 663 17.66 -1.48 -27.76
C ALA A 663 16.41 -0.77 -28.31
N ASN A 664 16.56 0.43 -28.88
CA ASN A 664 15.44 1.16 -29.47
C ASN A 664 14.92 0.51 -30.77
N ASP A 665 15.79 -0.10 -31.57
CA ASP A 665 15.39 -0.79 -32.80
C ASP A 665 14.59 -2.06 -32.47
N ASP A 666 15.08 -2.86 -31.51
CA ASP A 666 14.38 -4.05 -31.02
C ASP A 666 13.03 -3.70 -30.40
N LEU A 667 12.99 -2.62 -29.60
CA LEU A 667 11.77 -2.07 -29.02
C LEU A 667 10.73 -1.78 -30.10
N MET A 668 11.09 -0.97 -31.09
CA MET A 668 10.16 -0.52 -32.13
C MET A 668 9.71 -1.70 -33.01
N LYS A 669 10.59 -2.65 -33.27
CA LYS A 669 10.25 -3.88 -33.99
C LYS A 669 9.21 -4.71 -33.24
N GLN A 670 9.39 -4.94 -31.94
CA GLN A 670 8.41 -5.66 -31.11
C GLN A 670 7.07 -4.92 -31.07
N ALA A 671 7.10 -3.60 -30.88
CA ALA A 671 5.90 -2.77 -30.81
C ALA A 671 5.10 -2.78 -32.13
N GLN A 672 5.80 -2.72 -33.27
CA GLN A 672 5.15 -2.75 -34.58
C GLN A 672 4.44 -4.09 -34.83
N ILE A 673 5.07 -5.21 -34.48
CA ILE A 673 4.45 -6.56 -34.58
C ILE A 673 3.15 -6.61 -33.77
N MET A 674 3.14 -6.06 -32.55
CA MET A 674 1.95 -6.02 -31.71
C MET A 674 0.83 -5.16 -32.31
N VAL A 675 1.18 -3.99 -32.83
CA VAL A 675 0.23 -3.06 -33.47
C VAL A 675 -0.37 -3.66 -34.72
N ASP A 676 0.45 -4.29 -35.58
CA ASP A 676 -0.03 -4.92 -36.79
C ASP A 676 -1.02 -6.05 -36.46
N GLY A 677 -0.71 -6.88 -35.44
CA GLY A 677 -1.64 -7.88 -34.92
C GLY A 677 -2.98 -7.27 -34.47
N MET A 678 -2.94 -6.17 -33.71
CA MET A 678 -4.13 -5.46 -33.22
C MET A 678 -4.98 -4.84 -34.33
N LYS A 679 -4.35 -4.27 -35.37
CA LYS A 679 -5.07 -3.75 -36.54
C LYS A 679 -5.88 -4.85 -37.21
N THR A 680 -5.31 -6.05 -37.33
CA THR A 680 -6.05 -7.20 -37.88
C THR A 680 -7.19 -7.72 -36.98
N SER A 681 -7.27 -7.25 -35.74
CA SER A 681 -8.34 -7.52 -34.77
C SER A 681 -9.31 -6.33 -34.61
N GLY A 682 -9.21 -5.30 -35.47
CA GLY A 682 -10.14 -4.16 -35.50
C GLY A 682 -9.71 -2.93 -34.69
N VAL A 683 -8.52 -2.91 -34.11
CA VAL A 683 -7.97 -1.73 -33.40
C VAL A 683 -7.09 -0.92 -34.36
N GLU A 684 -7.71 -0.08 -35.18
CA GLU A 684 -7.01 0.64 -36.27
C GLU A 684 -6.09 1.76 -35.77
N ASN A 685 -6.43 2.40 -34.66
CA ASN A 685 -5.75 3.60 -34.14
C ASN A 685 -4.55 3.31 -33.24
N ALA A 686 -4.12 2.05 -33.11
CA ALA A 686 -2.96 1.69 -32.30
C ALA A 686 -1.65 2.22 -32.93
N GLN A 687 -0.78 2.82 -32.11
CA GLN A 687 0.50 3.39 -32.52
C GLN A 687 1.65 2.78 -31.71
N ALA A 688 2.72 2.36 -32.39
CA ALA A 688 3.79 1.55 -31.81
C ALA A 688 4.61 2.27 -30.72
N ASP A 689 4.71 3.59 -30.81
CA ASP A 689 5.51 4.44 -29.91
C ASP A 689 4.74 4.94 -28.68
N THR A 690 3.61 4.32 -28.32
CA THR A 690 2.75 4.78 -27.21
C THR A 690 2.98 4.04 -25.90
N GLU A 691 2.74 4.73 -24.79
CA GLU A 691 2.82 4.16 -23.42
C GLU A 691 1.93 2.93 -23.26
N LEU A 692 0.75 2.91 -23.90
CA LEU A 692 -0.17 1.79 -23.85
C LEU A 692 0.40 0.52 -24.50
N ILE A 693 1.09 0.64 -25.65
CA ILE A 693 1.71 -0.54 -26.30
C ILE A 693 2.82 -1.11 -25.43
N ALA A 694 3.64 -0.24 -24.84
CA ALA A 694 4.68 -0.67 -23.91
C ALA A 694 4.07 -1.38 -22.70
N LEU A 695 3.03 -0.81 -22.08
CA LEU A 695 2.32 -1.42 -20.95
C LEU A 695 1.75 -2.79 -21.31
N ILE A 696 1.13 -2.94 -22.49
CA ILE A 696 0.61 -4.23 -22.97
C ILE A 696 1.76 -5.24 -23.13
N ALA A 697 2.91 -4.83 -23.66
CA ALA A 697 4.06 -5.73 -23.81
C ALA A 697 4.53 -6.27 -22.46
N TYR A 698 4.60 -5.40 -21.43
CA TYR A 698 4.91 -5.81 -20.07
C TYR A 698 3.87 -6.78 -19.49
N LEU A 699 2.57 -6.51 -19.67
CA LEU A 699 1.53 -7.43 -19.20
C LEU A 699 1.61 -8.79 -19.90
N GLN A 700 1.84 -8.82 -21.21
CA GLN A 700 2.01 -10.04 -22.00
C GLN A 700 3.25 -10.84 -21.61
N ARG A 701 4.20 -10.22 -20.91
CA ARG A 701 5.41 -10.87 -20.44
C ARG A 701 5.21 -11.64 -19.13
N LEU A 702 4.23 -11.26 -18.32
CA LEU A 702 4.04 -11.77 -16.97
C LEU A 702 3.72 -13.28 -16.94
N GLY A 703 4.60 -14.04 -16.29
CA GLY A 703 4.44 -15.47 -16.04
C GLY A 703 4.86 -16.40 -17.18
N VAL A 704 5.27 -15.89 -18.34
CA VAL A 704 5.56 -16.70 -19.54
C VAL A 704 6.72 -17.69 -19.34
N ASP A 705 7.80 -17.27 -18.68
CA ASP A 705 9.06 -18.03 -18.63
C ASP A 705 8.96 -19.38 -17.94
N ILE A 706 8.07 -19.52 -16.96
CA ILE A 706 7.94 -20.77 -16.20
C ILE A 706 7.14 -21.85 -16.95
N TYR A 707 6.59 -21.49 -18.11
CA TYR A 707 5.83 -22.35 -19.01
C TYR A 707 6.58 -22.71 -20.30
N VAL A 708 7.77 -22.15 -20.53
CA VAL A 708 8.63 -22.53 -21.65
C VAL A 708 8.97 -24.02 -21.56
N GLY A 709 8.70 -24.78 -22.63
CA GLY A 709 8.96 -26.21 -22.71
C GLY A 709 8.05 -27.10 -21.86
N LYS A 710 6.98 -26.55 -21.27
CA LYS A 710 5.94 -27.33 -20.56
C LYS A 710 4.67 -27.38 -21.40
N GLU A 711 4.02 -28.55 -21.43
CA GLU A 711 2.61 -28.60 -21.79
C GLU A 711 1.85 -27.74 -20.77
N THR A 712 1.26 -26.66 -21.27
CA THR A 712 0.50 -25.72 -20.45
C THR A 712 -0.94 -26.21 -20.34
N ALA A 713 -1.43 -26.32 -19.10
CA ALA A 713 -2.74 -26.83 -18.71
C ALA A 713 -3.07 -28.24 -19.27
N LYS A 714 -3.50 -29.18 -18.42
CA LYS A 714 -3.96 -30.48 -18.93
C LYS A 714 -5.09 -30.26 -19.94
N ASN A 715 -4.85 -30.64 -21.20
CA ASN A 715 -5.92 -30.77 -22.18
C ASN A 715 -7.00 -31.68 -21.54
N GLN A 716 -8.23 -31.18 -21.42
CA GLN A 716 -9.33 -31.93 -20.80
C GLN A 716 -9.74 -33.16 -21.63
N GLY A 717 -9.04 -33.46 -22.74
CA GLY A 717 -9.33 -34.59 -23.61
C GLY A 717 -10.67 -34.41 -24.31
N VAL A 718 -10.99 -33.15 -24.63
CA VAL A 718 -12.32 -32.75 -25.08
C VAL A 718 -12.59 -33.35 -26.46
N LYS A 719 -13.70 -34.08 -26.57
CA LYS A 719 -14.21 -34.61 -27.84
C LYS A 719 -15.62 -34.11 -28.04
N MET A 720 -15.95 -33.68 -29.24
CA MET A 720 -17.30 -33.20 -29.53
C MET A 720 -18.32 -34.33 -29.33
N PRO A 721 -19.41 -34.10 -28.57
CA PRO A 721 -20.56 -34.99 -28.55
C PRO A 721 -21.22 -35.10 -29.95
N GLU A 722 -22.01 -36.14 -30.20
CA GLU A 722 -22.64 -36.37 -31.51
C GLU A 722 -23.58 -35.23 -31.95
N ALA A 723 -24.18 -34.50 -31.01
CA ALA A 723 -25.09 -33.39 -31.31
C ALA A 723 -25.09 -32.31 -30.22
N PRO A 724 -25.45 -31.04 -30.57
CA PRO A 724 -25.72 -29.98 -29.60
C PRO A 724 -26.89 -30.29 -28.68
N TYR A 725 -26.84 -29.75 -27.46
CA TYR A 725 -27.93 -29.82 -26.50
C TYR A 725 -29.06 -28.88 -26.91
N THR A 726 -30.30 -29.32 -26.75
CA THR A 726 -31.50 -28.54 -27.12
C THR A 726 -32.44 -28.32 -25.93
N ASP A 727 -32.20 -28.97 -24.81
CA ASP A 727 -33.00 -28.82 -23.60
C ASP A 727 -32.69 -27.51 -22.86
N ALA A 728 -33.70 -26.98 -22.18
CA ALA A 728 -33.64 -25.68 -21.52
C ALA A 728 -32.60 -25.63 -20.38
N GLU A 729 -32.31 -26.75 -19.72
CA GLU A 729 -31.33 -26.82 -18.64
C GLU A 729 -29.91 -26.59 -19.19
N ASN A 730 -29.52 -27.34 -20.22
CA ASN A 730 -28.21 -27.21 -20.84
C ASN A 730 -28.05 -25.88 -21.59
N LEU A 731 -29.11 -25.36 -22.23
CA LEU A 731 -29.09 -24.02 -22.83
C LEU A 731 -28.96 -22.92 -21.77
N GLY A 732 -29.62 -23.08 -20.61
CA GLY A 732 -29.48 -22.18 -19.46
C GLY A 732 -28.05 -22.16 -18.91
N ALA A 733 -27.46 -23.33 -18.68
CA ALA A 733 -26.06 -23.45 -18.26
C ALA A 733 -25.09 -22.88 -19.33
N GLY A 734 -25.35 -23.15 -20.60
CA GLY A 734 -24.59 -22.60 -21.72
C GLY A 734 -24.62 -21.07 -21.78
N LYS A 735 -25.79 -20.46 -21.51
CA LYS A 735 -25.96 -19.01 -21.40
C LYS A 735 -25.12 -18.42 -20.29
N GLU A 736 -25.12 -19.04 -19.10
CA GLU A 736 -24.31 -18.58 -17.97
C GLU A 736 -22.81 -18.64 -18.31
N ILE A 737 -22.36 -19.74 -18.93
CA ILE A 737 -20.97 -19.89 -19.39
C ILE A 737 -20.64 -18.82 -20.43
N PHE A 738 -21.52 -18.56 -21.39
CA PHE A 738 -21.33 -17.55 -22.44
C PHE A 738 -21.19 -16.14 -21.86
N VAL A 739 -22.14 -15.73 -21.01
CA VAL A 739 -22.12 -14.40 -20.36
C VAL A 739 -20.85 -14.22 -19.54
N LYS A 740 -20.38 -15.30 -18.90
CA LYS A 740 -19.18 -15.28 -18.07
C LYS A 740 -17.87 -15.19 -18.84
N ASN A 741 -17.77 -15.89 -19.98
CA ASN A 741 -16.49 -16.14 -20.65
C ASN A 741 -16.38 -15.52 -22.04
N CYS A 742 -17.48 -15.44 -22.77
CA CYS A 742 -17.52 -15.08 -24.18
C CYS A 742 -18.04 -13.64 -24.40
N ALA A 743 -18.94 -13.16 -23.55
CA ALA A 743 -19.60 -11.86 -23.74
C ALA A 743 -18.65 -10.66 -23.72
N ALA A 744 -17.49 -10.77 -23.07
CA ALA A 744 -16.46 -9.72 -23.11
C ALA A 744 -15.98 -9.41 -24.54
N CYS A 745 -16.01 -10.41 -25.43
CA CYS A 745 -15.64 -10.25 -26.85
C CYS A 745 -16.86 -10.26 -27.78
N HIS A 746 -17.93 -10.98 -27.43
CA HIS A 746 -19.07 -11.19 -28.33
C HIS A 746 -20.34 -10.45 -27.92
N GLY A 747 -20.32 -9.61 -26.88
CA GLY A 747 -21.53 -8.96 -26.35
C GLY A 747 -22.40 -9.92 -25.53
N VAL A 748 -23.31 -9.37 -24.71
CA VAL A 748 -24.10 -10.19 -23.76
C VAL A 748 -25.17 -11.03 -24.46
N ALA A 749 -25.70 -10.53 -25.58
CA ALA A 749 -26.66 -11.21 -26.45
C ALA A 749 -25.99 -11.88 -27.66
N GLY A 750 -24.65 -11.91 -27.74
CA GLY A 750 -23.92 -12.43 -28.89
C GLY A 750 -23.85 -11.45 -30.07
N GLU A 751 -24.24 -10.20 -29.86
CA GLU A 751 -24.34 -9.14 -30.87
C GLU A 751 -23.00 -8.73 -31.50
N GLY A 752 -21.88 -9.21 -30.94
CA GLY A 752 -20.54 -8.81 -31.32
C GLY A 752 -20.14 -7.46 -30.71
N ASN A 753 -18.84 -7.22 -30.60
CA ASN A 753 -18.33 -5.91 -30.22
C ASN A 753 -17.05 -5.57 -31.02
N LYS A 754 -16.25 -4.60 -30.56
CA LYS A 754 -15.01 -4.23 -31.25
C LYS A 754 -13.98 -5.37 -31.32
N ILE A 755 -14.08 -6.36 -30.42
CA ILE A 755 -13.14 -7.47 -30.27
C ILE A 755 -13.62 -8.70 -31.04
N GLY A 756 -14.85 -9.16 -30.80
CA GLY A 756 -15.41 -10.37 -31.40
C GLY A 756 -16.50 -10.11 -32.46
N PRO A 757 -16.74 -11.06 -33.38
CA PRO A 757 -17.80 -10.97 -34.38
C PRO A 757 -19.21 -11.12 -33.79
N ASN A 758 -20.21 -10.71 -34.58
CA ASN A 758 -21.62 -11.02 -34.35
C ASN A 758 -21.84 -12.54 -34.44
N LEU A 759 -22.55 -13.12 -33.48
CA LEU A 759 -22.90 -14.53 -33.42
C LEU A 759 -24.41 -14.78 -33.66
N THR A 760 -25.19 -13.72 -33.94
CA THR A 760 -26.64 -13.82 -34.13
C THR A 760 -27.08 -13.87 -35.58
N ASP A 761 -26.18 -13.62 -36.54
CA ASP A 761 -26.49 -13.64 -37.97
C ASP A 761 -26.05 -14.94 -38.68
N ASN A 762 -26.18 -14.99 -40.00
CA ASN A 762 -25.82 -16.15 -40.81
C ASN A 762 -24.34 -16.16 -41.25
N PHE A 763 -23.53 -15.18 -40.84
CA PHE A 763 -22.18 -14.98 -41.36
C PHE A 763 -21.12 -15.43 -40.35
N TRP A 764 -20.21 -16.30 -40.79
CA TRP A 764 -19.18 -16.90 -39.93
C TRP A 764 -17.80 -16.77 -40.56
N ILE A 765 -16.79 -16.43 -39.75
CA ILE A 765 -15.41 -16.21 -40.19
C ILE A 765 -14.67 -17.55 -40.43
N GLU A 766 -14.86 -18.53 -39.55
CA GLU A 766 -14.14 -19.82 -39.55
C GLU A 766 -15.10 -21.03 -39.75
N GLY A 767 -16.28 -20.77 -40.32
CA GLY A 767 -17.33 -21.77 -40.57
C GLY A 767 -18.33 -21.92 -39.41
N GLY A 768 -19.63 -21.98 -39.74
CA GLY A 768 -20.74 -22.01 -38.77
C GLY A 768 -21.41 -23.38 -38.58
N THR A 769 -20.72 -24.48 -38.90
CA THR A 769 -21.21 -25.83 -38.59
C THR A 769 -20.97 -26.16 -37.11
N ASN A 770 -21.74 -27.10 -36.55
CA ASN A 770 -21.59 -27.53 -35.15
C ASN A 770 -20.13 -27.91 -34.82
N ASP A 771 -19.51 -28.69 -35.71
CA ASP A 771 -18.15 -29.17 -35.58
C ASP A 771 -17.13 -28.03 -35.59
N LYS A 772 -17.31 -27.05 -36.49
CA LYS A 772 -16.40 -25.89 -36.54
C LYS A 772 -16.59 -24.93 -35.39
N ILE A 773 -17.82 -24.69 -34.95
CA ILE A 773 -18.05 -23.85 -33.77
C ILE A 773 -17.45 -24.53 -32.53
N PHE A 774 -17.58 -25.86 -32.40
CA PHE A 774 -16.94 -26.61 -31.31
C PHE A 774 -15.42 -26.60 -31.40
N GLU A 775 -14.84 -26.77 -32.58
CA GLU A 775 -13.40 -26.70 -32.81
C GLU A 775 -12.86 -25.31 -32.47
N VAL A 776 -13.45 -24.25 -33.02
CA VAL A 776 -13.04 -22.86 -32.76
C VAL A 776 -13.21 -22.50 -31.29
N THR A 777 -14.27 -22.98 -30.63
CA THR A 777 -14.45 -22.76 -29.19
C THR A 777 -13.44 -23.56 -28.37
N SER A 778 -13.18 -24.82 -28.70
CA SER A 778 -12.25 -25.66 -27.93
C SER A 778 -10.79 -25.26 -28.13
N GLU A 779 -10.36 -25.07 -29.37
CA GLU A 779 -9.00 -24.73 -29.78
C GLU A 779 -8.70 -23.23 -29.68
N GLY A 780 -9.74 -22.39 -29.65
CA GLY A 780 -9.60 -20.94 -29.69
C GLY A 780 -9.13 -20.45 -31.06
N TYR A 781 -8.89 -19.16 -31.14
CA TYR A 781 -8.28 -18.51 -32.30
C TYR A 781 -7.20 -17.55 -31.81
N ILE A 782 -6.10 -18.14 -31.33
CA ILE A 782 -5.06 -17.46 -30.55
C ILE A 782 -4.43 -16.32 -31.36
N SER A 783 -4.25 -16.48 -32.67
CA SER A 783 -3.73 -15.46 -33.57
C SER A 783 -4.59 -14.19 -33.64
N LYS A 784 -5.89 -14.29 -33.35
CA LYS A 784 -6.82 -13.16 -33.24
C LYS A 784 -7.24 -12.86 -31.81
N GLY A 785 -6.68 -13.56 -30.84
CA GLY A 785 -6.87 -13.29 -29.42
C GLY A 785 -8.01 -14.05 -28.73
N MET A 786 -8.64 -15.03 -29.39
CA MET A 786 -9.60 -15.92 -28.74
C MET A 786 -8.86 -17.05 -28.02
N PRO A 787 -9.01 -17.21 -26.69
CA PRO A 787 -8.31 -18.25 -25.94
C PRO A 787 -8.87 -19.64 -26.26
N ALA A 788 -8.03 -20.66 -26.07
CA ALA A 788 -8.41 -22.06 -26.21
C ALA A 788 -9.18 -22.55 -24.97
N TRP A 789 -10.49 -22.74 -25.07
CA TRP A 789 -11.33 -23.06 -23.91
C TRP A 789 -11.17 -24.51 -23.43
N LYS A 790 -10.59 -25.41 -24.23
CA LYS A 790 -10.31 -26.82 -23.85
C LYS A 790 -9.41 -27.00 -22.62
N TYR A 791 -8.69 -25.96 -22.23
CA TYR A 791 -7.84 -25.94 -21.03
C TYR A 791 -8.60 -25.56 -19.76
N THR A 792 -9.84 -25.07 -19.89
CA THR A 792 -10.62 -24.50 -18.78
C THR A 792 -12.04 -25.05 -18.66
N MET A 793 -12.55 -25.67 -19.73
CA MET A 793 -13.88 -26.27 -19.80
C MET A 793 -13.77 -27.75 -20.13
N ASN A 794 -14.61 -28.58 -19.49
CA ASN A 794 -14.77 -29.97 -19.89
C ASN A 794 -15.69 -30.08 -21.13
N THR A 795 -15.77 -31.28 -21.72
CA THR A 795 -16.60 -31.55 -22.91
C THR A 795 -18.04 -31.08 -22.77
N LYS A 796 -18.68 -31.34 -21.62
CA LYS A 796 -20.09 -30.98 -21.40
C LYS A 796 -20.25 -29.46 -21.41
N GLN A 797 -19.39 -28.74 -20.69
CA GLN A 797 -19.42 -27.27 -20.62
C GLN A 797 -19.15 -26.62 -21.99
N LEU A 798 -18.17 -27.14 -22.73
CA LEU A 798 -17.90 -26.70 -24.09
C LEU A 798 -19.11 -26.90 -25.00
N MET A 799 -19.75 -28.06 -24.92
CA MET A 799 -20.94 -28.30 -25.72
C MET A 799 -22.14 -27.47 -25.28
N GLN A 800 -22.30 -27.18 -23.99
CA GLN A 800 -23.33 -26.26 -23.48
C GLN A 800 -23.17 -24.85 -24.06
N VAL A 801 -21.96 -24.28 -24.04
CA VAL A 801 -21.74 -22.93 -24.61
C VAL A 801 -21.88 -22.91 -26.13
N VAL A 802 -21.43 -23.95 -26.83
CA VAL A 802 -21.64 -24.11 -28.28
C VAL A 802 -23.13 -24.19 -28.61
N SER A 803 -23.89 -24.98 -27.84
CA SER A 803 -25.34 -25.14 -28.03
C SER A 803 -26.09 -23.83 -27.80
N TYR A 804 -25.73 -23.07 -26.76
CA TYR A 804 -26.27 -21.74 -26.54
C TYR A 804 -25.91 -20.78 -27.68
N THR A 805 -24.65 -20.78 -28.13
CA THR A 805 -24.19 -19.93 -29.24
C THR A 805 -24.98 -20.21 -30.51
N LEU A 806 -25.20 -21.48 -30.84
CA LEU A 806 -26.05 -21.90 -31.96
C LEU A 806 -27.49 -21.42 -31.82
N SER A 807 -28.04 -21.39 -30.60
CA SER A 807 -29.40 -20.91 -30.33
C SER A 807 -29.59 -19.40 -30.54
N LEU A 808 -28.49 -18.63 -30.64
CA LEU A 808 -28.53 -17.18 -30.89
C LEU A 808 -28.74 -16.85 -32.38
N LYS A 809 -28.50 -17.79 -33.29
CA LYS A 809 -28.66 -17.60 -34.73
C LYS A 809 -30.10 -17.19 -35.07
N GLY A 810 -30.25 -16.07 -35.77
CA GLY A 810 -31.54 -15.48 -36.14
C GLY A 810 -32.13 -14.53 -35.09
N THR A 811 -31.45 -14.30 -33.95
CA THR A 811 -31.87 -13.27 -32.99
C THR A 811 -31.44 -11.87 -33.46
N ASN A 812 -32.21 -10.83 -33.08
CA ASN A 812 -32.01 -9.46 -33.53
C ASN A 812 -31.73 -8.50 -32.36
N PRO A 813 -30.52 -8.52 -31.78
CA PRO A 813 -30.16 -7.62 -30.70
C PRO A 813 -30.02 -6.17 -31.21
N PRO A 814 -30.38 -5.16 -30.41
CA PRO A 814 -30.47 -3.76 -30.85
C PRO A 814 -29.15 -3.13 -31.32
N ASN A 815 -28.00 -3.71 -30.94
CA ASN A 815 -26.67 -3.21 -31.29
C ASN A 815 -25.83 -4.26 -32.04
N ALA A 816 -26.47 -5.10 -32.88
CA ALA A 816 -25.78 -6.11 -33.67
C ALA A 816 -24.69 -5.48 -34.56
N LYS A 817 -23.47 -6.03 -34.47
CA LYS A 817 -22.37 -5.69 -35.37
C LYS A 817 -22.71 -6.14 -36.79
N ALA A 818 -22.21 -5.39 -37.78
CA ALA A 818 -22.41 -5.73 -39.19
C ALA A 818 -21.86 -7.15 -39.51
N PRO A 819 -22.48 -7.87 -40.48
CA PRO A 819 -22.07 -9.23 -40.84
C PRO A 819 -20.58 -9.35 -41.19
N GLN A 820 -19.92 -10.40 -40.71
CA GLN A 820 -18.50 -10.67 -40.96
C GLN A 820 -18.26 -12.14 -41.33
N GLY A 821 -17.50 -12.38 -42.40
CA GLY A 821 -17.19 -13.73 -42.88
C GLY A 821 -18.10 -14.18 -44.02
N GLU A 822 -18.29 -15.49 -44.14
CA GLU A 822 -19.09 -16.10 -45.21
C GLU A 822 -20.48 -16.50 -44.71
N GLU A 823 -21.49 -16.34 -45.56
CA GLU A 823 -22.85 -16.76 -45.25
C GLU A 823 -22.94 -18.30 -45.23
N VAL A 824 -23.31 -18.84 -44.08
CA VAL A 824 -23.51 -20.27 -43.87
C VAL A 824 -24.94 -20.62 -44.22
N LYS A 825 -25.09 -21.23 -45.41
CA LYS A 825 -26.37 -21.65 -46.00
C LYS A 825 -27.09 -22.75 -45.24
#